data_AF-F6SWT2-F1
#
_entry.id   AF-F6SWT2-F1
#
_cell.length_a   1.000
_cell.length_b   1.000
_cell.length_c   1.000
_cell.angle_alpha   90.00
_cell.angle_beta   90.00
_cell.angle_gamma   90.00
#
_symmetry.space_group_name_H-M   'P 1'
#
loop_
_entity.id
_entity.type
_entity.pdbx_description
1 polymer ?
#
loop_
_entity_poly.entity_id
_entity_poly.type
_entity_poly.pdbx_seq_one_letter_code
_entity_poly.pdbx_strand_id
1 'polypeptide(L)'
;QNHLNEEIYFIIQEKLGSESNLVVKLQSNGYDGVLVAINPAVPENETLIRNIRDFFTRASHSLFILTKKRAYFRNINILVPKTWTGARYDTAIGLSYRKADVIVAPANSAKGNNPYTRQTGGCGDPGTYIHITPEYVYNPQEHLYGPREKAIVHEWSHLRWGVFDEYATGNHKRHYIDSNNILQATRCPLSLRGMNIEYAPPYNTRCAVNRSSLLPLTENCYFFPASRQPRGLNSSMMSFSYLHSVEAFCHNDPNEPINFHNSEADNEQNAKCNLKSLWEVIGASPDFREGANPPNPNLRNLTPTFRVVKPPQNRRFVVVLDVSGSMRGKRLLMMRQSTSEFISSLLSDGDKIGIVQFHSFAQTLLPIRHVNSQTDRFDICSRFPNRTGGSTCIGCGIQAAMQEMERDDPTEPCGHIVVLTDGMENRSPYTVDVSSRAVNRVSQFLKGCTIDAIFLTTTQNTALVQLVNRTSGRWFFAQDRDLRRLTGAFAVIADEDGDIRNLVSTVNLAQHNLSAEQNANGTVEIDKTVGLNTTFRFSYQIKPPCKFTLMCVSGTCEGHPLAQTDKSLKFIQFVIPGKATVGTWKYAINSKYKDTVSLSVTSRTLENVQPIVVRTSTRSTSTRIAGPIVIEATVTHGDPGPPLLYLSVVAVIEKPDYTEERLILLDNGAGADNTINDGVYSRTFIGFRERGRYSIQVEVNGSMISTGSKTFGSPVALIFGILQNNGTVTGNREAGESLSNESNERGVFTRVQTGTGIEFIGPVTTAPSVRPDDLAPNRINDLTAVHVDPNDRNSGIRLSFTAPGDDADSGTGKNIIVIISHFIITATSYNENICPVTSIQPQIANTRETFTIPSPNITGMTGSIRIAIAIIASDEVPNNSSVSNIVILRFFIQPPIPKCPDPPTQSENS
;
A
#
# COMPACT_ATOMS: atom_id res chain seq x y z
N GLN A 1 -0.51 -28.47 30.24
CA GLN A 1 0.91 -28.27 30.59
C GLN A 1 1.83 -28.31 29.36
N ASN A 2 1.75 -29.30 28.48
CA ASN A 2 2.54 -29.31 27.23
C ASN A 2 2.26 -28.10 26.30
N HIS A 3 1.00 -27.65 26.18
CA HIS A 3 0.65 -26.45 25.40
C HIS A 3 1.28 -25.13 25.90
N LEU A 4 1.43 -24.97 27.23
CA LEU A 4 2.04 -23.77 27.83
C LEU A 4 3.57 -23.77 27.67
N ASN A 5 4.19 -24.95 27.72
CA ASN A 5 5.63 -25.08 27.48
C ASN A 5 5.97 -24.86 26.00
N GLU A 6 5.07 -25.19 25.07
CA GLU A 6 5.25 -24.86 23.65
C GLU A 6 5.16 -23.36 23.38
N GLU A 7 4.20 -22.63 23.97
CA GLU A 7 4.12 -21.16 23.84
C GLU A 7 5.37 -20.46 24.38
N ILE A 8 5.85 -20.85 25.57
CA ILE A 8 7.04 -20.25 26.19
C ILE A 8 8.30 -20.57 25.38
N TYR A 9 8.45 -21.80 24.89
CA TYR A 9 9.57 -22.17 24.02
C TYR A 9 9.53 -21.41 22.68
N PHE A 10 8.33 -21.15 22.14
CA PHE A 10 8.15 -20.39 20.90
C PHE A 10 8.48 -18.90 21.06
N ILE A 11 8.07 -18.27 22.17
CA ILE A 11 8.43 -16.87 22.50
C ILE A 11 9.95 -16.71 22.66
N ILE A 12 10.63 -17.74 23.19
CA ILE A 12 12.09 -17.75 23.32
C ILE A 12 12.77 -17.92 21.95
N GLN A 13 12.20 -18.69 21.01
CA GLN A 13 12.73 -18.84 19.65
C GLN A 13 12.49 -17.60 18.77
N GLU A 14 11.38 -16.87 18.98
CA GLU A 14 11.11 -15.58 18.34
C GLU A 14 12.17 -14.53 18.71
N LYS A 15 12.79 -14.65 19.89
CA LYS A 15 13.90 -13.79 20.34
C LYS A 15 15.29 -14.25 19.89
N LEU A 16 15.48 -15.48 19.40
CA LEU A 16 16.80 -16.10 19.21
C LEU A 16 17.10 -16.65 17.80
N GLY A 17 16.19 -16.51 16.82
CA GLY A 17 16.42 -16.99 15.46
C GLY A 17 17.15 -15.97 14.56
N SER A 18 18.26 -16.37 13.93
CA SER A 18 18.83 -15.68 12.75
C SER A 18 17.90 -15.79 11.54
N GLU A 19 16.81 -15.05 11.56
CA GLU A 19 15.71 -15.11 10.60
C GLU A 19 16.02 -14.34 9.31
N SER A 20 15.66 -14.94 8.18
CA SER A 20 15.74 -14.50 6.77
C SER A 20 16.12 -13.03 6.50
N ASN A 21 17.16 -12.82 5.68
CA ASN A 21 17.58 -11.54 5.06
C ASN A 21 16.55 -10.98 4.02
N LEU A 22 15.26 -11.34 4.13
CA LEU A 22 14.22 -11.05 3.14
C LEU A 22 13.32 -9.87 3.52
N VAL A 23 13.38 -9.40 4.77
CA VAL A 23 12.63 -8.25 5.29
C VAL A 23 13.62 -7.26 5.90
N VAL A 24 13.42 -5.97 5.67
CA VAL A 24 14.31 -4.92 6.18
C VAL A 24 14.32 -4.91 7.71
N LYS A 25 15.49 -5.19 8.30
CA LYS A 25 15.72 -5.16 9.74
C LYS A 25 16.85 -4.22 10.09
N LEU A 26 16.68 -3.43 11.16
CA LEU A 26 17.74 -2.60 11.73
C LEU A 26 18.42 -3.39 12.86
N GLN A 27 19.68 -3.76 12.68
CA GLN A 27 20.45 -4.52 13.67
C GLN A 27 21.87 -4.00 13.79
N SER A 28 22.28 -3.68 15.03
CA SER A 28 23.60 -3.09 15.30
C SER A 28 23.87 -1.87 14.41
N ASN A 29 22.91 -0.94 14.41
CA ASN A 29 22.88 0.28 13.58
C ASN A 29 22.79 0.07 12.06
N GLY A 30 22.87 -1.15 11.52
CA GLY A 30 22.81 -1.40 10.06
C GLY A 30 21.46 -1.93 9.61
N TYR A 31 20.88 -1.33 8.56
CA TYR A 31 19.74 -1.90 7.84
C TYR A 31 20.22 -3.03 6.92
N ASP A 32 19.67 -4.23 7.15
CA ASP A 32 19.88 -5.40 6.31
C ASP A 32 18.63 -5.76 5.52
N GLY A 33 18.82 -6.30 4.32
CA GLY A 33 17.73 -6.87 3.52
C GLY A 33 17.00 -5.86 2.64
N VAL A 34 17.55 -4.65 2.45
CA VAL A 34 16.96 -3.64 1.56
C VAL A 34 16.95 -4.19 0.13
N LEU A 35 15.78 -4.14 -0.52
CA LEU A 35 15.58 -4.63 -1.87
C LEU A 35 15.29 -3.49 -2.84
N VAL A 36 16.20 -3.30 -3.80
CA VAL A 36 16.04 -2.42 -4.96
C VAL A 36 15.70 -3.28 -6.18
N ALA A 37 14.50 -3.17 -6.74
CA ALA A 37 14.09 -3.96 -7.88
C ALA A 37 13.93 -3.10 -9.15
N ILE A 38 14.57 -3.54 -10.24
CA ILE A 38 14.46 -2.89 -11.55
C ILE A 38 13.30 -3.53 -12.32
N ASN A 39 12.41 -2.70 -12.84
CA ASN A 39 11.21 -3.12 -13.55
C ASN A 39 11.55 -3.77 -14.90
N PRO A 40 10.84 -4.82 -15.35
CA PRO A 40 11.08 -5.49 -16.65
C PRO A 40 10.94 -4.62 -17.90
N ALA A 41 10.30 -3.46 -17.80
CA ALA A 41 10.23 -2.46 -18.87
C ALA A 41 11.51 -1.62 -19.00
N VAL A 42 12.42 -1.65 -18.02
CA VAL A 42 13.69 -0.91 -18.07
C VAL A 42 14.73 -1.70 -18.88
N PRO A 43 15.30 -1.08 -19.94
CA PRO A 43 16.35 -1.71 -20.74
C PRO A 43 17.61 -2.02 -19.94
N GLU A 44 18.32 -3.08 -20.34
CA GLU A 44 19.57 -3.49 -19.69
C GLU A 44 20.68 -2.45 -19.83
N ASN A 45 21.27 -2.08 -18.68
CA ASN A 45 22.41 -1.17 -18.63
C ASN A 45 23.17 -1.32 -17.30
N GLU A 46 24.42 -1.79 -17.36
CA GLU A 46 25.27 -1.94 -16.17
C GLU A 46 25.59 -0.62 -15.47
N THR A 47 25.56 0.51 -16.19
CA THR A 47 25.76 1.84 -15.58
C THR A 47 24.64 2.19 -14.61
N LEU A 48 23.43 1.67 -14.81
CA LEU A 48 22.33 1.84 -13.87
C LEU A 48 22.68 1.22 -12.51
N ILE A 49 23.15 -0.04 -12.53
CA ILE A 49 23.55 -0.76 -11.31
C ILE A 49 24.69 -0.03 -10.61
N ARG A 50 25.69 0.44 -11.35
CA ARG A 50 26.82 1.20 -10.80
C ARG A 50 26.36 2.48 -10.10
N ASN A 51 25.46 3.24 -10.74
CA ASN A 51 24.92 4.47 -10.18
C ASN A 51 24.07 4.20 -8.94
N ILE A 52 23.27 3.13 -8.94
CA ILE A 52 22.51 2.68 -7.75
C ILE A 52 23.47 2.45 -6.57
N ARG A 53 24.54 1.69 -6.79
CA ARG A 53 25.55 1.43 -5.73
C ARG A 53 26.19 2.71 -5.21
N ASP A 54 26.56 3.62 -6.10
CA ASP A 54 27.20 4.88 -5.73
C ASP A 54 26.30 5.76 -4.85
N PHE A 55 25.06 6.03 -5.27
CA PHE A 55 24.22 6.93 -4.50
C PHE A 55 23.73 6.28 -3.19
N PHE A 56 23.48 4.96 -3.14
CA PHE A 56 23.15 4.29 -1.88
C PHE A 56 24.34 4.27 -0.91
N THR A 57 25.56 4.21 -1.42
CA THR A 57 26.76 4.35 -0.59
C THR A 57 26.77 5.73 0.07
N ARG A 58 26.58 6.80 -0.69
CA ARG A 58 26.48 8.17 -0.13
C ARG A 58 25.28 8.35 0.80
N ALA A 59 24.13 7.79 0.44
CA ALA A 59 22.92 7.82 1.26
C ALA A 59 23.09 7.14 2.61
N SER A 60 23.87 6.05 2.67
CA SER A 60 24.20 5.38 3.92
C SER A 60 24.92 6.29 4.90
N HIS A 61 25.88 7.09 4.41
CA HIS A 61 26.56 8.10 5.22
C HIS A 61 25.60 9.21 5.66
N SER A 62 24.78 9.72 4.74
CA SER A 62 23.77 10.76 5.02
C SER A 62 22.78 10.32 6.11
N LEU A 63 22.19 9.13 5.95
CA LEU A 63 21.27 8.53 6.92
C LEU A 63 21.90 8.39 8.31
N PHE A 64 23.16 8.00 8.37
CA PHE A 64 23.89 7.86 9.63
C PHE A 64 24.05 9.20 10.35
N ILE A 65 24.37 10.26 9.64
CA ILE A 65 24.48 11.60 10.21
C ILE A 65 23.10 12.07 10.71
N LEU A 66 22.08 11.97 9.85
CA LEU A 66 20.71 12.41 10.11
C LEU A 66 20.06 11.75 11.31
N THR A 67 20.34 10.45 11.49
CA THR A 67 19.79 9.67 12.61
C THR A 67 20.63 9.81 13.88
N LYS A 68 21.47 10.84 14.01
CA LYS A 68 22.37 11.06 15.15
C LYS A 68 23.26 9.84 15.41
N LYS A 69 23.83 9.28 14.33
CA LYS A 69 24.74 8.11 14.33
C LYS A 69 24.07 6.79 14.74
N ARG A 70 22.80 6.59 14.39
CA ARG A 70 22.02 5.41 14.81
C ARG A 70 21.71 4.42 13.71
N ALA A 71 21.61 4.84 12.45
CA ALA A 71 21.21 3.95 11.35
C ALA A 71 21.98 4.21 10.05
N TYR A 72 22.37 3.17 9.33
CA TYR A 72 22.98 3.25 7.99
C TYR A 72 22.55 2.06 7.15
N PHE A 73 22.75 2.10 5.82
CA PHE A 73 22.47 0.95 4.96
C PHE A 73 23.64 -0.03 4.98
N ARG A 74 23.40 -1.30 5.35
CA ARG A 74 24.47 -2.31 5.44
C ARG A 74 24.41 -3.32 4.31
N ASN A 75 23.26 -3.94 4.05
CA ASN A 75 23.12 -5.00 3.04
C ASN A 75 21.98 -4.68 2.08
N ILE A 76 22.31 -4.50 0.79
CA ILE A 76 21.36 -4.13 -0.27
C ILE A 76 21.37 -5.20 -1.37
N ASN A 77 20.20 -5.73 -1.69
CA ASN A 77 19.97 -6.59 -2.85
C ASN A 77 19.45 -5.75 -4.03
N ILE A 78 20.05 -5.91 -5.21
CA ILE A 78 19.59 -5.30 -6.45
C ILE A 78 19.01 -6.41 -7.33
N LEU A 79 17.70 -6.42 -7.50
CA LEU A 79 16.99 -7.39 -8.35
C LEU A 79 16.90 -6.85 -9.78
N VAL A 80 17.56 -7.52 -10.72
CA VAL A 80 17.49 -7.20 -12.15
C VAL A 80 16.38 -7.99 -12.86
N PRO A 81 15.81 -7.49 -13.97
CA PRO A 81 14.81 -8.22 -14.73
C PRO A 81 15.31 -9.57 -15.26
N LYS A 82 14.39 -10.52 -15.40
CA LYS A 82 14.66 -11.83 -16.03
C LYS A 82 15.17 -11.72 -17.47
N THR A 83 14.85 -10.63 -18.16
CA THR A 83 15.22 -10.35 -19.56
C THR A 83 16.65 -9.87 -19.74
N TRP A 84 17.34 -9.44 -18.67
CA TRP A 84 18.72 -8.95 -18.74
C TRP A 84 19.71 -10.12 -18.90
N THR A 85 20.69 -10.00 -19.78
CA THR A 85 21.62 -11.05 -20.23
C THR A 85 23.08 -10.80 -19.86
N GLY A 86 23.37 -9.69 -19.18
CA GLY A 86 24.70 -9.23 -18.76
C GLY A 86 25.40 -10.14 -17.74
N ALA A 87 26.52 -9.66 -17.20
CA ALA A 87 27.46 -10.45 -16.41
C ALA A 87 26.81 -11.26 -15.26
N ARG A 88 27.46 -12.36 -14.87
CA ARG A 88 26.99 -13.36 -13.87
C ARG A 88 26.26 -12.73 -12.68
N TYR A 89 24.93 -12.74 -12.73
CA TYR A 89 24.06 -12.40 -11.62
C TYR A 89 23.86 -13.61 -10.72
N ASP A 90 23.77 -13.38 -9.41
CA ASP A 90 23.37 -14.44 -8.48
C ASP A 90 21.88 -14.77 -8.68
N THR A 91 21.46 -15.99 -8.32
CA THR A 91 20.03 -16.31 -8.32
C THR A 91 19.32 -15.63 -7.15
N ALA A 92 18.20 -14.98 -7.43
CA ALA A 92 17.31 -14.41 -6.43
C ALA A 92 16.63 -15.53 -5.63
N ILE A 93 16.61 -15.37 -4.30
CA ILE A 93 16.05 -16.35 -3.36
C ILE A 93 15.01 -15.62 -2.53
N GLY A 94 13.72 -15.94 -2.67
CA GLY A 94 12.63 -15.28 -1.94
C GLY A 94 12.45 -13.77 -2.20
N LEU A 95 13.27 -13.19 -3.10
CA LEU A 95 13.24 -11.79 -3.51
C LEU A 95 12.44 -11.67 -4.82
N SER A 96 11.44 -10.79 -4.84
CA SER A 96 10.62 -10.52 -6.01
C SER A 96 10.32 -9.04 -6.14
N TYR A 97 9.93 -8.61 -7.34
CA TYR A 97 9.65 -7.20 -7.62
C TYR A 97 8.54 -6.65 -6.72
N ARG A 98 7.53 -7.49 -6.41
CA ARG A 98 6.40 -7.11 -5.53
C ARG A 98 6.76 -6.91 -4.07
N LYS A 99 7.97 -7.32 -3.64
CA LYS A 99 8.47 -7.19 -2.26
C LYS A 99 9.52 -6.07 -2.10
N ALA A 100 9.74 -5.28 -3.15
CA ALA A 100 10.83 -4.30 -3.17
C ALA A 100 10.52 -3.05 -2.33
N ASP A 101 11.51 -2.59 -1.57
CA ASP A 101 11.46 -1.32 -0.85
C ASP A 101 11.63 -0.14 -1.81
N VAL A 102 12.46 -0.33 -2.84
CA VAL A 102 12.72 0.66 -3.90
C VAL A 102 12.53 0.02 -5.26
N ILE A 103 11.70 0.62 -6.10
CA ILE A 103 11.52 0.19 -7.49
C ILE A 103 12.17 1.21 -8.45
N VAL A 104 12.92 0.70 -9.41
CA VAL A 104 13.43 1.46 -10.55
C VAL A 104 12.55 1.14 -11.74
N ALA A 105 11.62 2.03 -12.06
CA ALA A 105 10.60 1.78 -13.07
C ALA A 105 10.40 2.99 -13.99
N PRO A 106 9.77 2.83 -15.17
CA PRO A 106 9.43 3.96 -16.04
C PRO A 106 8.69 5.09 -15.30
N ALA A 107 8.80 6.30 -15.84
CA ALA A 107 8.15 7.48 -15.29
C ALA A 107 6.64 7.28 -15.16
N ASN A 108 6.10 7.66 -14.00
CA ASN A 108 4.67 7.79 -13.82
C ASN A 108 4.23 9.08 -14.51
N SER A 109 3.22 9.06 -15.39
CA SER A 109 2.80 10.26 -16.12
C SER A 109 2.36 11.42 -15.20
N ALA A 110 1.88 11.12 -13.98
CA ALA A 110 1.50 12.14 -12.99
C ALA A 110 2.69 12.69 -12.19
N LYS A 111 3.79 11.93 -12.04
CA LYS A 111 4.95 12.30 -11.20
C LYS A 111 6.23 12.56 -12.01
N GLY A 112 6.22 12.29 -13.31
CA GLY A 112 7.38 12.41 -14.18
C GLY A 112 8.56 11.57 -13.71
N ASN A 113 9.74 12.18 -13.68
CA ASN A 113 10.97 11.56 -13.21
C ASN A 113 11.24 11.77 -11.72
N ASN A 114 10.35 12.45 -11.00
CA ASN A 114 10.53 12.78 -9.59
C ASN A 114 10.53 11.48 -8.76
N PRO A 115 11.54 11.23 -7.91
CA PRO A 115 11.46 10.12 -6.99
C PRO A 115 10.35 10.39 -5.96
N TYR A 116 9.67 9.35 -5.49
CA TYR A 116 8.60 9.49 -4.51
C TYR A 116 8.33 8.21 -3.74
N THR A 117 7.80 8.36 -2.54
CA THR A 117 7.33 7.25 -1.73
C THR A 117 5.82 7.13 -1.89
N ARG A 118 5.33 5.91 -2.15
CA ARG A 118 3.91 5.63 -2.06
C ARG A 118 3.52 5.46 -0.59
N GLN A 119 2.90 6.49 -0.03
CA GLN A 119 2.43 6.51 1.35
C GLN A 119 0.90 6.38 1.41
N THR A 120 0.41 5.24 1.89
CA THR A 120 -1.04 4.99 2.06
C THR A 120 -1.48 5.06 3.52
N GLY A 121 -0.53 4.96 4.46
CA GLY A 121 -0.75 5.06 5.91
C GLY A 121 -0.74 6.49 6.43
N GLY A 122 -1.06 6.61 7.73
CA GLY A 122 -1.04 7.88 8.46
C GLY A 122 0.32 8.18 9.08
N CYS A 123 0.33 9.11 10.03
CA CYS A 123 1.55 9.45 10.76
C CYS A 123 2.14 8.26 11.52
N GLY A 124 3.40 7.96 11.27
CA GLY A 124 4.10 6.83 11.90
C GLY A 124 3.92 5.49 11.17
N ASP A 125 3.04 5.42 10.17
CA ASP A 125 2.82 4.22 9.38
C ASP A 125 3.83 4.12 8.23
N PRO A 126 4.50 2.97 8.04
CA PRO A 126 5.40 2.78 6.91
C PRO A 126 4.69 2.93 5.55
N GLY A 127 5.39 3.49 4.58
CA GLY A 127 4.96 3.52 3.18
C GLY A 127 5.06 2.13 2.50
N THR A 128 4.62 2.05 1.24
CA THR A 128 4.61 0.80 0.47
C THR A 128 5.94 0.55 -0.27
N TYR A 129 6.43 1.54 -1.01
CA TYR A 129 7.71 1.49 -1.75
C TYR A 129 8.14 2.90 -2.17
N ILE A 130 9.42 3.06 -2.47
CA ILE A 130 9.99 4.24 -3.15
C ILE A 130 10.04 3.96 -4.65
N HIS A 131 9.51 4.85 -5.48
CA HIS A 131 9.68 4.83 -6.93
C HIS A 131 10.78 5.80 -7.34
N ILE A 132 11.70 5.33 -8.15
CA ILE A 132 12.69 6.14 -8.84
C ILE A 132 12.72 5.75 -10.33
N THR A 133 13.06 6.70 -11.20
CA THR A 133 13.14 6.45 -12.64
C THR A 133 14.58 6.15 -13.09
N PRO A 134 14.78 5.40 -14.19
CA PRO A 134 16.10 5.27 -14.80
C PRO A 134 16.72 6.63 -15.14
N GLU A 135 15.92 7.59 -15.62
CA GLU A 135 16.39 8.94 -15.94
C GLU A 135 16.95 9.64 -14.70
N TYR A 136 16.24 9.58 -13.56
CA TYR A 136 16.74 10.11 -12.30
C TYR A 136 18.06 9.46 -11.84
N VAL A 137 18.25 8.17 -12.11
CA VAL A 137 19.49 7.46 -11.75
C VAL A 137 20.66 7.83 -12.66
N TYR A 138 20.44 8.01 -13.96
CA TYR A 138 21.49 8.40 -14.92
C TYR A 138 21.81 9.89 -14.84
N ASN A 139 20.76 10.70 -14.87
CA ASN A 139 20.79 12.14 -14.96
C ASN A 139 20.02 12.69 -13.78
N PRO A 140 20.67 12.80 -12.62
CA PRO A 140 20.00 13.15 -11.37
C PRO A 140 19.45 14.56 -11.34
N GLN A 141 19.74 15.40 -12.35
CA GLN A 141 19.29 16.79 -12.39
C GLN A 141 19.46 17.45 -11.02
N GLU A 142 20.68 17.43 -10.46
CA GLU A 142 20.92 17.91 -9.08
C GLU A 142 20.55 19.39 -8.91
N HIS A 143 20.49 20.17 -10.00
CA HIS A 143 19.96 21.53 -9.99
C HIS A 143 18.43 21.61 -9.80
N LEU A 144 17.69 20.52 -10.04
CA LEU A 144 16.25 20.40 -9.78
C LEU A 144 15.97 19.77 -8.42
N TYR A 145 16.65 18.66 -8.09
CA TYR A 145 16.30 17.81 -6.94
C TYR A 145 17.26 17.93 -5.76
N GLY A 146 18.42 18.57 -5.95
CA GLY A 146 19.51 18.56 -4.99
C GLY A 146 20.33 17.26 -5.01
N PRO A 147 21.18 17.04 -3.98
CA PRO A 147 22.04 15.87 -3.92
C PRO A 147 21.22 14.58 -3.78
N ARG A 148 21.49 13.60 -4.66
CA ARG A 148 20.75 12.31 -4.71
C ARG A 148 20.68 11.59 -3.37
N GLU A 149 21.78 11.59 -2.63
CA GLU A 149 21.85 10.93 -1.34
C GLU A 149 20.91 11.52 -0.30
N LYS A 150 20.54 12.80 -0.42
CA LYS A 150 19.57 13.44 0.48
C LYS A 150 18.14 13.14 0.02
N ALA A 151 17.87 13.22 -1.27
CA ALA A 151 16.57 12.87 -1.82
C ALA A 151 16.17 11.42 -1.51
N ILE A 152 17.07 10.44 -1.63
CA ILE A 152 16.71 9.06 -1.28
C ILE A 152 16.51 8.87 0.24
N VAL A 153 17.24 9.60 1.09
CA VAL A 153 17.03 9.52 2.55
C VAL A 153 15.73 10.22 2.96
N HIS A 154 15.36 11.28 2.26
CA HIS A 154 14.05 11.92 2.38
C HIS A 154 12.93 10.91 2.07
N GLU A 155 12.99 10.23 0.91
CA GLU A 155 12.03 9.18 0.57
C GLU A 155 12.08 7.97 1.53
N TRP A 156 13.28 7.57 1.96
CA TRP A 156 13.43 6.53 2.98
C TRP A 156 12.73 6.89 4.29
N SER A 157 12.72 8.19 4.64
CA SER A 157 12.07 8.66 5.87
C SER A 157 10.55 8.52 5.77
N HIS A 158 9.94 8.87 4.62
CA HIS A 158 8.54 8.58 4.34
C HIS A 158 8.25 7.07 4.41
N LEU A 159 9.08 6.26 3.74
CA LEU A 159 8.88 4.81 3.65
C LEU A 159 8.97 4.13 5.02
N ARG A 160 10.02 4.41 5.78
CA ARG A 160 10.36 3.64 6.98
C ARG A 160 9.61 4.10 8.22
N TRP A 161 9.39 5.41 8.36
CA TRP A 161 8.88 6.00 9.60
C TRP A 161 7.54 6.72 9.46
N GLY A 162 6.97 6.81 8.26
CA GLY A 162 5.66 7.44 8.08
C GLY A 162 5.64 8.93 8.45
N VAL A 163 6.75 9.62 8.19
CA VAL A 163 6.80 11.09 8.28
C VAL A 163 6.34 11.73 6.97
N PHE A 164 6.04 13.03 7.00
CA PHE A 164 5.60 13.81 5.85
C PHE A 164 6.45 15.07 5.66
N ASP A 165 6.18 15.80 4.58
CA ASP A 165 6.91 17.00 4.22
C ASP A 165 6.63 18.17 5.17
N GLU A 166 7.70 18.93 5.46
CA GLU A 166 7.69 20.17 6.24
C GLU A 166 7.70 21.43 5.35
N TYR A 167 7.48 21.27 4.05
CA TYR A 167 7.19 22.33 3.08
C TYR A 167 5.77 22.16 2.52
N ALA A 168 5.26 23.18 1.83
CA ALA A 168 3.89 23.16 1.31
C ALA A 168 3.75 22.26 0.08
N THR A 169 2.98 21.18 0.22
CA THR A 169 2.57 20.22 -0.83
C THR A 169 1.05 20.12 -0.90
N GLY A 170 0.50 19.63 -2.02
CA GLY A 170 -0.94 19.42 -2.18
C GLY A 170 -1.75 20.70 -1.98
N ASN A 171 -2.67 20.66 -1.00
CA ASN A 171 -3.57 21.77 -0.68
C ASN A 171 -3.00 22.76 0.36
N HIS A 172 -1.79 22.50 0.88
CA HIS A 172 -1.15 23.35 1.88
C HIS A 172 -0.61 24.65 1.26
N LYS A 173 -0.68 25.75 2.00
CA LYS A 173 -0.28 27.07 1.53
C LYS A 173 1.23 27.28 1.72
N ARG A 174 1.87 27.86 0.70
CA ARG A 174 3.31 28.22 0.71
C ARG A 174 3.67 29.26 1.75
N HIS A 175 2.69 30.06 2.16
CA HIS A 175 2.86 31.11 3.14
C HIS A 175 1.69 31.11 4.10
N TYR A 176 2.01 31.45 5.33
CA TYR A 176 1.08 31.64 6.42
C TYR A 176 1.55 32.86 7.22
N ILE A 177 0.76 33.30 8.18
CA ILE A 177 1.20 34.37 9.08
C ILE A 177 1.45 33.73 10.46
N ASP A 178 2.59 33.93 11.10
CA ASP A 178 2.92 33.33 12.41
C ASP A 178 2.29 34.08 13.59
N SER A 179 2.25 33.51 14.79
CA SER A 179 1.62 34.06 16.01
C SER A 179 1.89 35.55 16.26
N ASN A 180 3.01 36.08 15.80
CA ASN A 180 3.41 37.48 15.93
C ASN A 180 2.89 38.41 14.81
N ASN A 181 2.01 37.90 13.94
CA ASN A 181 1.44 38.58 12.78
C ASN A 181 2.47 38.91 11.69
N ILE A 182 3.51 38.08 11.58
CA ILE A 182 4.54 38.21 10.55
C ILE A 182 4.24 37.20 9.45
N LEU A 183 4.33 37.64 8.20
CA LEU A 183 4.26 36.74 7.05
C LEU A 183 5.47 35.79 7.06
N GLN A 184 5.19 34.50 7.16
CA GLN A 184 6.18 33.44 7.10
C GLN A 184 5.94 32.57 5.87
N ALA A 185 7.04 32.02 5.36
CA ALA A 185 6.97 30.91 4.42
C ALA A 185 6.81 29.60 5.19
N THR A 186 6.05 28.67 4.63
CA THR A 186 5.96 27.30 5.14
C THR A 186 7.31 26.62 5.01
N ARG A 187 7.99 26.40 6.14
CA ARG A 187 9.32 25.81 6.22
C ARG A 187 9.61 25.30 7.63
N CYS A 188 10.57 24.40 7.75
CA CYS A 188 11.17 24.04 9.04
C CYS A 188 12.71 23.99 8.95
N PRO A 189 13.44 24.61 9.89
CA PRO A 189 12.98 25.43 11.01
C PRO A 189 12.63 26.87 10.57
N LEU A 190 11.97 27.64 11.46
CA LEU A 190 11.65 29.05 11.19
C LEU A 190 12.91 29.92 10.99
N SER A 191 14.03 29.53 11.62
CA SER A 191 15.34 30.19 11.51
C SER A 191 15.98 30.14 10.12
N LEU A 192 15.45 29.33 9.19
CA LEU A 192 15.93 29.24 7.82
C LEU A 192 15.79 30.59 7.10
N ARG A 193 16.92 31.18 6.71
CA ARG A 193 16.95 32.50 6.05
C ARG A 193 16.66 32.38 4.56
N GLY A 194 16.02 33.39 4.01
CA GLY A 194 15.71 33.51 2.59
C GLY A 194 14.84 34.72 2.29
N MET A 195 14.29 34.79 1.08
CA MET A 195 13.41 35.89 0.66
C MET A 195 12.17 35.40 -0.08
N ASN A 196 11.07 36.13 0.09
CA ASN A 196 9.82 35.92 -0.63
C ASN A 196 9.82 36.72 -1.93
N ILE A 197 9.82 36.03 -3.07
CA ILE A 197 9.99 36.60 -4.41
C ILE A 197 8.93 35.98 -5.34
N GLU A 198 8.41 36.77 -6.27
CA GLU A 198 7.55 36.26 -7.34
C GLU A 198 8.35 35.33 -8.25
N TYR A 199 7.88 34.10 -8.44
CA TYR A 199 8.45 33.11 -9.35
C TYR A 199 8.11 33.46 -10.80
N ALA A 200 8.62 34.61 -11.23
CA ALA A 200 8.50 35.15 -12.57
C ALA A 200 9.86 35.74 -12.95
N PRO A 201 10.50 35.27 -14.03
CA PRO A 201 11.75 35.86 -14.48
C PRO A 201 11.59 37.37 -14.71
N PRO A 202 12.55 38.22 -14.28
CA PRO A 202 13.92 37.89 -13.87
C PRO A 202 14.12 37.63 -12.36
N TYR A 203 13.07 37.28 -11.60
CA TYR A 203 13.15 36.90 -10.18
C TYR A 203 13.66 38.00 -9.24
N ASN A 204 13.32 39.25 -9.52
CA ASN A 204 13.74 40.41 -8.72
C ASN A 204 12.56 41.11 -8.01
N THR A 205 11.33 40.67 -8.25
CA THR A 205 10.12 41.26 -7.68
C THR A 205 9.81 40.62 -6.34
N ARG A 206 9.80 41.41 -5.26
CA ARG A 206 9.33 40.95 -3.95
C ARG A 206 7.84 40.65 -3.98
N CYS A 207 7.42 39.62 -3.26
CA CYS A 207 6.00 39.29 -3.18
C CYS A 207 5.20 40.46 -2.60
N ALA A 208 4.16 40.86 -3.31
CA ALA A 208 3.20 41.84 -2.82
C ALA A 208 2.19 41.14 -1.91
N VAL A 209 1.82 41.79 -0.80
CA VAL A 209 0.88 41.26 0.19
C VAL A 209 -0.46 41.98 0.13
N ASN A 210 -1.53 41.23 0.31
CA ASN A 210 -2.87 41.78 0.49
C ASN A 210 -2.93 42.53 1.82
N ARG A 211 -3.38 43.79 1.81
CA ARG A 211 -3.43 44.62 3.03
C ARG A 211 -4.41 44.12 4.08
N SER A 212 -5.44 43.38 3.67
CA SER A 212 -6.48 42.86 4.55
C SER A 212 -6.15 41.48 5.10
N SER A 213 -5.60 40.57 4.28
CA SER A 213 -5.26 39.21 4.73
C SER A 213 -3.80 39.03 5.17
N LEU A 214 -2.92 39.99 4.84
CA LEU A 214 -1.46 39.94 5.01
C LEU A 214 -0.74 38.83 4.23
N LEU A 215 -1.49 37.99 3.50
CA LEU A 215 -0.96 36.91 2.67
C LEU A 215 -0.53 37.44 1.28
N PRO A 216 0.29 36.68 0.54
CA PRO A 216 0.67 37.05 -0.83
C PRO A 216 -0.55 37.24 -1.73
N LEU A 217 -0.49 38.24 -2.63
CA LEU A 217 -1.55 38.50 -3.61
C LEU A 217 -1.65 37.42 -4.69
N THR A 218 -0.54 36.74 -4.96
CA THR A 218 -0.42 35.74 -6.02
C THR A 218 -0.02 34.40 -5.42
N GLU A 219 -0.41 33.32 -6.08
CA GLU A 219 0.14 31.99 -5.78
C GLU A 219 1.58 31.83 -6.30
N ASN A 220 2.05 32.77 -7.13
CA ASN A 220 3.41 32.81 -7.66
C ASN A 220 4.43 33.37 -6.65
N CYS A 221 4.04 33.66 -5.42
CA CYS A 221 5.00 33.99 -4.37
C CYS A 221 5.71 32.72 -3.86
N TYR A 222 7.03 32.69 -3.95
CA TYR A 222 7.86 31.58 -3.47
C TYR A 222 8.90 32.07 -2.46
N PHE A 223 9.25 31.18 -1.54
CA PHE A 223 10.37 31.39 -0.63
C PHE A 223 11.65 30.80 -1.20
N PHE A 224 12.65 31.66 -1.40
CA PHE A 224 13.98 31.27 -1.90
C PHE A 224 14.96 31.24 -0.73
N PRO A 225 15.44 30.05 -0.32
CA PRO A 225 16.40 29.95 0.78
C PRO A 225 17.72 30.62 0.40
N ALA A 226 18.37 31.24 1.38
CA ALA A 226 19.72 31.76 1.24
C ALA A 226 20.72 30.61 1.10
N SER A 227 21.67 30.76 0.18
CA SER A 227 22.82 29.86 0.03
C SER A 227 23.64 29.73 1.32
N ARG A 228 23.76 30.83 2.09
CA ARG A 228 24.42 30.84 3.39
C ARG A 228 23.40 30.94 4.53
N GLN A 229 23.35 29.89 5.33
CA GLN A 229 22.48 29.82 6.51
C GLN A 229 23.22 30.20 7.80
N PRO A 230 22.49 30.55 8.89
CA PRO A 230 23.08 30.79 10.20
C PRO A 230 23.94 29.62 10.70
N ARG A 231 24.99 29.92 11.48
CA ARG A 231 25.84 28.89 12.09
C ARG A 231 25.01 28.01 13.04
N GLY A 232 25.10 26.69 12.87
CA GLY A 232 24.36 25.72 13.68
C GLY A 232 23.01 25.29 13.09
N LEU A 233 22.51 25.98 12.04
CA LEU A 233 21.30 25.54 11.33
C LEU A 233 21.64 24.35 10.44
N ASN A 234 21.07 23.19 10.77
CA ASN A 234 21.25 21.95 10.04
C ASN A 234 19.96 21.15 9.83
N SER A 235 18.80 21.68 10.19
CA SER A 235 17.49 21.10 9.86
C SER A 235 16.80 21.89 8.72
N SER A 236 15.85 21.32 7.98
CA SER A 236 15.30 19.95 8.09
C SER A 236 15.37 19.16 6.79
N MET A 237 15.68 17.86 6.88
CA MET A 237 15.72 16.92 5.76
C MET A 237 14.36 16.74 5.07
N MET A 238 13.23 16.98 5.75
CA MET A 238 11.90 16.96 5.11
C MET A 238 11.42 18.35 4.66
N SER A 239 12.33 19.33 4.61
CA SER A 239 12.05 20.67 4.09
C SER A 239 12.99 20.95 2.91
N PHE A 240 13.88 21.93 3.01
CA PHE A 240 14.83 22.30 1.95
C PHE A 240 16.08 21.39 1.96
N SER A 241 15.86 20.08 1.77
CA SER A 241 16.89 19.02 1.90
C SER A 241 18.13 19.26 1.04
N TYR A 242 17.97 19.91 -0.11
CA TYR A 242 19.04 20.23 -1.05
C TYR A 242 20.10 21.22 -0.53
N LEU A 243 19.81 21.96 0.55
CA LEU A 243 20.79 22.86 1.16
C LEU A 243 21.94 22.06 1.77
N HIS A 244 23.18 22.49 1.51
CA HIS A 244 24.36 21.77 1.98
C HIS A 244 24.38 21.60 3.51
N SER A 245 23.96 22.64 4.25
CA SER A 245 23.94 22.65 5.72
C SER A 245 22.96 21.65 6.35
N VAL A 246 21.98 21.14 5.60
CA VAL A 246 20.92 20.27 6.15
C VAL A 246 21.44 18.85 6.38
N GLU A 247 21.59 18.47 7.65
CA GLU A 247 22.12 17.19 8.12
C GLU A 247 21.32 16.61 9.30
N ALA A 248 20.18 17.22 9.64
CA ALA A 248 19.32 16.81 10.73
C ALA A 248 17.82 16.90 10.36
N PHE A 249 16.98 16.26 11.18
CA PHE A 249 15.53 16.46 11.19
C PHE A 249 15.16 17.55 12.19
N CYS A 250 14.09 18.30 11.93
CA CYS A 250 13.51 19.21 12.94
C CYS A 250 13.14 18.44 14.22
N HIS A 251 13.34 19.07 15.37
CA HIS A 251 13.09 18.51 16.71
C HIS A 251 12.53 19.58 17.66
N ASN A 252 12.04 19.14 18.82
CA ASN A 252 11.45 20.00 19.86
C ASN A 252 12.39 20.22 21.06
N ASP A 253 13.71 20.34 20.82
CA ASP A 253 14.68 20.57 21.92
C ASP A 253 14.81 22.07 22.17
N PRO A 254 14.33 22.59 23.32
CA PRO A 254 14.37 24.02 23.61
C PRO A 254 15.80 24.56 23.75
N ASN A 255 16.81 23.70 23.95
CA ASN A 255 18.21 24.10 24.03
C ASN A 255 18.85 24.31 22.66
N GLU A 256 18.19 23.89 21.57
CA GLU A 256 18.63 24.05 20.18
C GLU A 256 17.60 24.88 19.38
N PRO A 257 17.36 26.16 19.76
CA PRO A 257 16.29 26.99 19.19
C PRO A 257 16.44 27.25 17.69
N ILE A 258 17.65 27.11 17.15
CA ILE A 258 17.92 27.35 15.72
C ILE A 258 17.33 26.26 14.81
N ASN A 259 17.21 25.02 15.31
CA ASN A 259 16.66 23.86 14.59
C ASN A 259 15.29 23.44 15.13
N PHE A 260 14.70 24.27 15.99
CA PHE A 260 13.41 24.01 16.61
C PHE A 260 12.31 23.88 15.56
N HIS A 261 11.45 22.89 15.76
CA HIS A 261 10.36 22.58 14.85
C HIS A 261 9.35 23.73 14.76
N ASN A 262 8.88 23.97 13.54
CA ASN A 262 7.90 25.02 13.25
C ASN A 262 6.50 24.42 13.19
N SER A 263 5.86 24.27 14.35
CA SER A 263 4.52 23.70 14.48
C SER A 263 3.40 24.58 13.91
N GLU A 264 3.67 25.86 13.63
CA GLU A 264 2.68 26.77 13.02
C GLU A 264 2.66 26.69 11.48
N ALA A 265 3.65 26.05 10.86
CA ALA A 265 3.73 25.96 9.40
C ALA A 265 2.59 25.11 8.83
N ASP A 266 1.97 25.59 7.75
CA ASP A 266 0.94 24.87 7.01
C ASP A 266 1.59 23.83 6.08
N ASN A 267 1.87 22.64 6.60
CA ASN A 267 2.49 21.52 5.88
C ASN A 267 1.86 20.16 6.26
N GLU A 268 2.14 19.13 5.48
CA GLU A 268 1.56 17.79 5.68
C GLU A 268 1.99 17.17 7.01
N GLN A 269 3.26 17.33 7.41
CA GLN A 269 3.77 16.81 8.69
C GLN A 269 2.93 17.33 9.86
N ASN A 270 2.72 18.64 9.94
CA ASN A 270 1.93 19.24 11.01
C ASN A 270 0.47 18.79 10.97
N ALA A 271 -0.14 18.77 9.79
CA ALA A 271 -1.54 18.40 9.62
C ALA A 271 -1.83 16.93 9.96
N LYS A 272 -0.95 16.02 9.53
CA LYS A 272 -1.12 14.57 9.68
C LYS A 272 -0.54 14.03 10.98
N CYS A 273 0.51 14.64 11.53
CA CYS A 273 1.19 14.17 12.76
C CYS A 273 0.85 14.96 14.03
N ASN A 274 -0.27 15.69 14.06
CA ASN A 274 -0.70 16.46 15.24
C ASN A 274 0.37 17.45 15.73
N LEU A 275 0.99 18.18 14.79
CA LEU A 275 2.04 19.18 15.05
C LEU A 275 3.32 18.60 15.70
N LYS A 276 3.50 17.28 15.67
CA LYS A 276 4.73 16.63 16.13
C LYS A 276 5.87 16.89 15.16
N SER A 277 7.03 17.19 15.72
CA SER A 277 8.28 17.24 14.98
C SER A 277 8.62 15.87 14.39
N LEU A 278 9.40 15.89 13.30
CA LEU A 278 9.89 14.67 12.67
C LEU A 278 10.63 13.76 13.65
N TRP A 279 11.49 14.33 14.50
CA TRP A 279 12.26 13.52 15.43
C TRP A 279 11.39 12.84 16.51
N GLU A 280 10.25 13.41 16.88
CA GLU A 280 9.30 12.74 17.79
C GLU A 280 8.64 11.53 17.13
N VAL A 281 8.26 11.65 15.86
CA VAL A 281 7.66 10.54 15.09
C VAL A 281 8.70 9.44 14.85
N ILE A 282 9.88 9.81 14.35
CA ILE A 282 10.99 8.89 14.11
C ILE A 282 11.41 8.21 15.43
N GLY A 283 11.58 8.98 16.50
CA GLY A 283 11.94 8.48 17.83
C GLY A 283 10.92 7.51 18.45
N ALA A 284 9.64 7.62 18.08
CA ALA A 284 8.59 6.71 18.51
C ALA A 284 8.48 5.43 17.65
N SER A 285 9.18 5.37 16.51
CA SER A 285 9.15 4.20 15.62
C SER A 285 9.78 2.96 16.28
N PRO A 286 9.45 1.74 15.81
CA PRO A 286 10.07 0.50 16.30
C PRO A 286 11.60 0.49 16.21
N ASP A 287 12.19 1.31 15.34
CA ASP A 287 13.63 1.42 15.16
C ASP A 287 14.33 2.13 16.34
N PHE A 288 13.65 3.05 17.03
CA PHE A 288 14.29 3.94 18.02
C PHE A 288 13.56 4.08 19.36
N ARG A 289 12.30 3.63 19.45
CA ARG A 289 11.52 3.71 20.69
C ARG A 289 12.23 3.02 21.85
N GLU A 290 12.01 3.53 23.05
CA GLU A 290 12.57 2.96 24.30
C GLU A 290 14.12 2.85 24.28
N GLY A 291 14.80 3.69 23.50
CA GLY A 291 16.26 3.70 23.41
C GLY A 291 16.84 2.61 22.50
N ALA A 292 16.02 1.94 21.69
CA ALA A 292 16.47 1.03 20.66
C ALA A 292 17.50 1.71 19.72
N ASN A 293 18.44 0.90 19.21
CA ASN A 293 19.52 1.34 18.32
C ASN A 293 20.24 2.62 18.82
N PRO A 294 21.01 2.51 19.94
CA PRO A 294 21.73 3.64 20.50
C PRO A 294 22.77 4.21 19.52
N PRO A 295 23.16 5.50 19.64
CA PRO A 295 24.17 6.11 18.79
C PRO A 295 25.51 5.37 18.90
N ASN A 296 26.17 5.14 17.76
CA ASN A 296 27.49 4.52 17.73
C ASN A 296 28.52 5.44 17.05
N PRO A 297 29.16 6.37 17.79
CA PRO A 297 30.12 7.30 17.21
C PRO A 297 31.42 6.66 16.70
N ASN A 298 31.68 5.40 17.09
CA ASN A 298 32.90 4.68 16.72
C ASN A 298 32.77 3.91 15.40
N LEU A 299 31.55 3.81 14.85
CA LEU A 299 31.33 3.16 13.58
C LEU A 299 32.00 3.96 12.44
N ARG A 300 32.96 3.33 11.75
CA ARG A 300 33.74 3.97 10.68
C ARG A 300 33.34 3.50 9.29
N ASN A 301 33.00 2.22 9.14
CA ASN A 301 32.59 1.67 7.86
C ASN A 301 31.07 1.78 7.73
N LEU A 302 30.63 2.67 6.84
CA LEU A 302 29.22 2.90 6.49
C LEU A 302 28.92 2.43 5.05
N THR A 303 29.91 1.84 4.38
CA THR A 303 29.77 1.39 2.99
C THR A 303 28.89 0.14 2.95
N PRO A 304 27.75 0.18 2.23
CA PRO A 304 26.89 -0.98 2.09
C PRO A 304 27.58 -2.08 1.26
N THR A 305 27.22 -3.33 1.53
CA THR A 305 27.48 -4.44 0.62
C THR A 305 26.32 -4.60 -0.35
N PHE A 306 26.64 -4.93 -1.60
CA PHE A 306 25.65 -5.05 -2.67
C PHE A 306 25.69 -6.44 -3.28
N ARG A 307 24.52 -7.06 -3.40
CA ARG A 307 24.33 -8.31 -4.14
C ARG A 307 23.40 -8.06 -5.32
N VAL A 308 23.84 -8.37 -6.54
CA VAL A 308 22.98 -8.27 -7.72
C VAL A 308 22.43 -9.64 -8.02
N VAL A 309 21.11 -9.74 -7.97
CA VAL A 309 20.38 -11.00 -8.11
C VAL A 309 19.42 -10.92 -9.28
N LYS A 310 19.17 -12.07 -9.91
CA LYS A 310 18.23 -12.23 -11.01
C LYS A 310 17.22 -13.32 -10.67
N PRO A 311 15.92 -13.13 -10.96
CA PRO A 311 14.95 -14.22 -10.87
C PRO A 311 15.37 -15.42 -11.72
N PRO A 312 15.06 -16.66 -11.30
CA PRO A 312 15.27 -17.83 -12.15
C PRO A 312 14.55 -17.66 -13.49
N GLN A 313 15.14 -18.19 -14.57
CA GLN A 313 14.55 -18.07 -15.92
C GLN A 313 13.17 -18.73 -15.99
N ASN A 314 13.06 -19.93 -15.42
CA ASN A 314 11.82 -20.68 -15.32
C ASN A 314 11.46 -20.79 -13.85
N ARG A 315 10.23 -20.45 -13.48
CA ARG A 315 9.79 -20.61 -12.09
C ARG A 315 9.51 -22.08 -11.82
N ARG A 316 9.79 -22.51 -10.60
CA ARG A 316 9.51 -23.89 -10.16
C ARG A 316 8.40 -23.86 -9.14
N PHE A 317 7.30 -24.55 -9.44
CA PHE A 317 6.18 -24.71 -8.54
C PHE A 317 6.05 -26.16 -8.12
N VAL A 318 5.79 -26.43 -6.84
CA VAL A 318 5.26 -27.71 -6.39
C VAL A 318 3.94 -27.47 -5.68
N VAL A 319 2.85 -27.98 -6.26
CA VAL A 319 1.53 -27.94 -5.61
C VAL A 319 1.40 -29.15 -4.69
N VAL A 320 1.07 -28.88 -3.42
CA VAL A 320 0.96 -29.86 -2.34
C VAL A 320 -0.51 -29.99 -1.98
N LEU A 321 -1.12 -31.10 -2.41
CA LEU A 321 -2.56 -31.30 -2.44
C LEU A 321 -3.01 -32.22 -1.29
N ASP A 322 -3.84 -31.70 -0.40
CA ASP A 322 -4.47 -32.47 0.66
C ASP A 322 -5.55 -33.41 0.09
N VAL A 323 -5.38 -34.71 0.32
CA VAL A 323 -6.35 -35.75 -0.06
C VAL A 323 -6.79 -36.57 1.17
N SER A 324 -6.69 -35.98 2.36
CA SER A 324 -7.21 -36.57 3.60
C SER A 324 -8.72 -36.81 3.54
N GLY A 325 -9.25 -37.62 4.47
CA GLY A 325 -10.67 -37.98 4.47
C GLY A 325 -11.64 -36.79 4.50
N SER A 326 -11.24 -35.66 5.10
CA SER A 326 -12.04 -34.44 5.22
C SER A 326 -12.11 -33.61 3.93
N MET A 327 -11.29 -33.93 2.92
CA MET A 327 -11.33 -33.33 1.59
C MET A 327 -12.39 -33.94 0.67
N ARG A 328 -13.13 -34.97 1.12
CA ARG A 328 -14.10 -35.70 0.30
C ARG A 328 -15.19 -34.78 -0.26
N GLY A 329 -15.58 -35.03 -1.52
CA GLY A 329 -16.69 -34.32 -2.16
C GLY A 329 -16.26 -33.00 -2.81
N LYS A 330 -16.92 -31.90 -2.44
CA LYS A 330 -16.76 -30.60 -3.11
C LYS A 330 -15.35 -30.03 -2.96
N ARG A 331 -14.72 -30.18 -1.79
CA ARG A 331 -13.36 -29.69 -1.49
C ARG A 331 -12.32 -30.24 -2.46
N LEU A 332 -12.24 -31.56 -2.61
CA LEU A 332 -11.35 -32.21 -3.58
C LEU A 332 -11.64 -31.73 -5.01
N LEU A 333 -12.91 -31.65 -5.41
CA LEU A 333 -13.26 -31.18 -6.75
C LEU A 333 -12.79 -29.74 -6.99
N MET A 334 -13.07 -28.82 -6.06
CA MET A 334 -12.68 -27.42 -6.16
C MET A 334 -11.17 -27.25 -6.18
N MET A 335 -10.44 -28.00 -5.33
CA MET A 335 -8.98 -28.02 -5.34
C MET A 335 -8.44 -28.42 -6.72
N ARG A 336 -9.00 -29.48 -7.34
CA ARG A 336 -8.61 -29.92 -8.69
C ARG A 336 -8.99 -28.89 -9.77
N GLN A 337 -10.15 -28.24 -9.63
CA GLN A 337 -10.62 -27.22 -10.56
C GLN A 337 -9.76 -25.96 -10.53
N SER A 338 -9.47 -25.40 -9.35
CA SER A 338 -8.64 -24.20 -9.24
C SER A 338 -7.18 -24.48 -9.62
N THR A 339 -6.64 -25.63 -9.21
CA THR A 339 -5.25 -26.01 -9.59
C THR A 339 -5.14 -26.26 -11.10
N SER A 340 -6.15 -26.83 -11.76
CA SER A 340 -6.11 -26.95 -13.23
C SER A 340 -6.17 -25.59 -13.91
N GLU A 341 -6.89 -24.62 -13.35
CA GLU A 341 -6.92 -23.26 -13.89
C GLU A 341 -5.58 -22.53 -13.73
N PHE A 342 -4.91 -22.70 -12.59
CA PHE A 342 -3.55 -22.23 -12.38
C PHE A 342 -2.60 -22.77 -13.46
N ILE A 343 -2.66 -24.07 -13.71
CA ILE A 343 -1.80 -24.74 -14.70
C ILE A 343 -2.20 -24.37 -16.13
N SER A 344 -3.49 -24.19 -16.43
CA SER A 344 -3.94 -23.91 -17.80
C SER A 344 -3.74 -22.46 -18.21
N SER A 345 -3.96 -21.52 -17.29
CA SER A 345 -4.18 -20.10 -17.63
C SER A 345 -3.15 -19.15 -17.03
N LEU A 346 -2.47 -19.53 -15.93
CA LEU A 346 -1.61 -18.62 -15.16
C LEU A 346 -0.11 -18.95 -15.25
N LEU A 347 0.26 -20.23 -15.39
CA LEU A 347 1.65 -20.61 -15.64
C LEU A 347 2.13 -20.14 -17.01
N SER A 348 3.35 -19.61 -17.08
CA SER A 348 3.99 -19.24 -18.34
C SER A 348 4.59 -20.46 -19.01
N ASP A 349 4.73 -20.43 -20.33
CA ASP A 349 5.47 -21.47 -21.04
C ASP A 349 6.93 -21.45 -20.57
N GLY A 350 7.51 -22.63 -20.34
CA GLY A 350 8.85 -22.82 -19.79
C GLY A 350 8.89 -23.02 -18.27
N ASP A 351 7.88 -22.53 -17.52
CA ASP A 351 7.77 -22.78 -16.08
C ASP A 351 7.77 -24.29 -15.79
N LYS A 352 8.26 -24.69 -14.61
CA LYS A 352 8.27 -26.08 -14.16
C LYS A 352 7.22 -26.30 -13.07
N ILE A 353 6.56 -27.46 -13.10
CA ILE A 353 5.61 -27.85 -12.05
C ILE A 353 5.77 -29.31 -11.62
N GLY A 354 5.72 -29.53 -10.31
CA GLY A 354 5.53 -30.84 -9.67
C GLY A 354 4.22 -30.91 -8.89
N ILE A 355 3.72 -32.12 -8.66
CA ILE A 355 2.50 -32.38 -7.89
C ILE A 355 2.81 -33.41 -6.81
N VAL A 356 2.59 -33.01 -5.56
CA VAL A 356 2.64 -33.89 -4.38
C VAL A 356 1.23 -33.97 -3.82
N GLN A 357 0.76 -35.17 -3.51
CA GLN A 357 -0.42 -35.35 -2.68
C GLN A 357 -0.02 -35.78 -1.28
N PHE A 358 -0.87 -35.50 -0.28
CA PHE A 358 -0.67 -36.04 1.05
C PHE A 358 -1.99 -36.40 1.74
N HIS A 359 -1.92 -37.42 2.58
CA HIS A 359 -2.92 -37.76 3.59
C HIS A 359 -2.17 -38.15 4.87
N SER A 360 -2.21 -39.41 5.27
CA SER A 360 -1.37 -39.99 6.31
C SER A 360 0.12 -39.95 5.93
N PHE A 361 0.46 -40.00 4.65
CA PHE A 361 1.83 -39.86 4.14
C PHE A 361 1.79 -39.05 2.84
N ALA A 362 2.94 -38.59 2.37
CA ALA A 362 3.06 -37.85 1.11
C ALA A 362 3.49 -38.77 -0.04
N GLN A 363 3.02 -38.45 -1.25
CA GLN A 363 3.38 -39.14 -2.47
C GLN A 363 3.52 -38.13 -3.62
N THR A 364 4.63 -38.20 -4.35
CA THR A 364 4.80 -37.45 -5.61
C THR A 364 3.96 -38.11 -6.71
N LEU A 365 2.99 -37.36 -7.24
CA LEU A 365 2.17 -37.78 -8.38
C LEU A 365 2.81 -37.39 -9.71
N LEU A 366 3.49 -36.24 -9.71
CA LEU A 366 4.19 -35.72 -10.86
C LEU A 366 5.55 -35.15 -10.40
N PRO A 367 6.67 -35.79 -10.77
CA PRO A 367 7.99 -35.17 -10.73
C PRO A 367 7.98 -33.79 -11.38
N ILE A 368 8.79 -32.85 -10.87
CA ILE A 368 8.92 -31.53 -11.49
C ILE A 368 9.29 -31.69 -12.97
N ARG A 369 8.53 -31.04 -13.84
CA ARG A 369 8.79 -30.99 -15.29
C ARG A 369 8.34 -29.67 -15.90
N HIS A 370 8.85 -29.36 -17.09
CA HIS A 370 8.47 -28.16 -17.84
C HIS A 370 7.02 -28.20 -18.36
N VAL A 371 6.42 -27.01 -18.45
CA VAL A 371 5.13 -26.74 -19.07
C VAL A 371 5.40 -25.98 -20.37
N ASN A 372 5.44 -26.67 -21.51
CA ASN A 372 5.83 -26.04 -22.80
C ASN A 372 4.67 -25.92 -23.79
N SER A 373 3.55 -26.59 -23.54
CA SER A 373 2.45 -26.69 -24.49
C SER A 373 1.10 -26.92 -23.81
N GLN A 374 0.02 -26.72 -24.57
CA GLN A 374 -1.33 -27.08 -24.12
C GLN A 374 -1.46 -28.59 -23.85
N THR A 375 -0.72 -29.43 -24.59
CA THR A 375 -0.69 -30.88 -24.37
C THR A 375 -0.04 -31.23 -23.04
N ASP A 376 1.07 -30.55 -22.67
CA ASP A 376 1.68 -30.72 -21.35
C ASP A 376 0.70 -30.32 -20.26
N ARG A 377 0.04 -29.16 -20.40
CA ARG A 377 -0.96 -28.67 -19.44
C ARG A 377 -2.10 -29.68 -19.25
N PHE A 378 -2.57 -30.31 -20.32
CA PHE A 378 -3.58 -31.37 -20.26
C PHE A 378 -3.07 -32.63 -19.55
N ASP A 379 -1.88 -33.14 -19.92
CA ASP A 379 -1.29 -34.33 -19.31
C ASP A 379 -0.99 -34.11 -17.82
N ILE A 380 -0.53 -32.91 -17.43
CA ILE A 380 -0.33 -32.52 -16.02
C ILE A 380 -1.66 -32.59 -15.26
N CYS A 381 -2.71 -31.94 -15.76
CA CYS A 381 -4.04 -31.92 -15.13
C CYS A 381 -4.65 -33.32 -15.00
N SER A 382 -4.32 -34.24 -15.92
CA SER A 382 -4.79 -35.63 -15.86
C SER A 382 -4.25 -36.42 -14.66
N ARG A 383 -3.16 -35.96 -14.02
CA ARG A 383 -2.52 -36.59 -12.86
C ARG A 383 -3.15 -36.24 -11.52
N PHE A 384 -4.13 -35.33 -11.49
CA PHE A 384 -4.73 -34.92 -10.23
C PHE A 384 -5.43 -36.06 -9.49
N PRO A 385 -5.30 -36.11 -8.15
CA PRO A 385 -5.87 -37.17 -7.36
C PRO A 385 -7.40 -37.12 -7.39
N ASN A 386 -8.05 -38.29 -7.38
CA ASN A 386 -9.52 -38.41 -7.40
C ASN A 386 -10.09 -39.21 -6.22
N ARG A 387 -9.23 -39.61 -5.27
CA ARG A 387 -9.60 -40.35 -4.06
C ARG A 387 -9.13 -39.59 -2.84
N THR A 388 -9.91 -39.71 -1.78
CA THR A 388 -9.58 -39.18 -0.45
C THR A 388 -9.52 -40.32 0.56
N GLY A 389 -8.70 -40.20 1.59
CA GLY A 389 -8.67 -41.16 2.69
C GLY A 389 -7.52 -40.92 3.65
N GLY A 390 -7.55 -41.60 4.79
CA GLY A 390 -6.51 -41.48 5.81
C GLY A 390 -6.57 -40.18 6.61
N SER A 391 -5.51 -40.00 7.38
CA SER A 391 -5.21 -38.87 8.27
C SER A 391 -4.66 -37.67 7.48
N THR A 392 -4.17 -36.64 8.16
CA THR A 392 -3.65 -35.42 7.56
C THR A 392 -2.25 -35.11 8.10
N CYS A 393 -1.25 -35.14 7.21
CA CYS A 393 0.16 -34.92 7.50
C CYS A 393 0.68 -33.81 6.58
N ILE A 394 0.47 -32.55 6.98
CA ILE A 394 0.86 -31.38 6.19
C ILE A 394 2.39 -31.30 6.11
N GLY A 395 3.08 -31.54 7.22
CA GLY A 395 4.55 -31.51 7.28
C GLY A 395 5.21 -32.51 6.31
N CYS A 396 4.67 -33.72 6.14
CA CYS A 396 5.24 -34.64 5.15
C CYS A 396 4.97 -34.21 3.70
N GLY A 397 3.84 -33.56 3.42
CA GLY A 397 3.57 -32.96 2.11
C GLY A 397 4.61 -31.90 1.75
N ILE A 398 4.90 -31.00 2.68
CA ILE A 398 5.92 -29.95 2.51
C ILE A 398 7.31 -30.57 2.37
N GLN A 399 7.65 -31.54 3.22
CA GLN A 399 8.94 -32.24 3.14
C GLN A 399 9.13 -32.95 1.79
N ALA A 400 8.11 -33.64 1.28
CA ALA A 400 8.17 -34.28 -0.03
C ALA A 400 8.32 -33.25 -1.15
N ALA A 401 7.63 -32.11 -1.08
CA ALA A 401 7.80 -31.04 -2.05
C ALA A 401 9.23 -30.47 -2.07
N MET A 402 9.84 -30.31 -0.90
CA MET A 402 11.24 -29.87 -0.79
C MET A 402 12.21 -30.90 -1.37
N GLN A 403 11.97 -32.19 -1.12
CA GLN A 403 12.74 -33.29 -1.72
C GLN A 403 12.61 -33.31 -3.25
N GLU A 404 11.42 -33.00 -3.78
CA GLU A 404 11.20 -32.87 -5.22
C GLU A 404 11.96 -31.69 -5.83
N MET A 405 12.02 -30.54 -5.15
CA MET A 405 12.83 -29.39 -5.57
C MET A 405 14.32 -29.74 -5.62
N GLU A 406 14.84 -30.42 -4.59
CA GLU A 406 16.24 -30.86 -4.52
C GLU A 406 16.55 -31.93 -5.57
N ARG A 407 15.61 -32.83 -5.86
CA ARG A 407 15.78 -33.87 -6.88
C ARG A 407 15.79 -33.31 -8.30
N ASP A 408 14.97 -32.30 -8.59
CA ASP A 408 14.94 -31.62 -9.90
C ASP A 408 16.28 -30.94 -10.18
N ASP A 409 16.72 -30.08 -9.26
CA ASP A 409 18.04 -29.45 -9.34
C ASP A 409 18.47 -28.96 -7.94
N PRO A 410 19.49 -29.60 -7.32
CA PRO A 410 19.99 -29.23 -5.99
C PRO A 410 20.82 -27.95 -6.00
N THR A 411 21.21 -27.46 -7.18
CA THR A 411 22.01 -26.23 -7.35
C THR A 411 21.15 -24.99 -7.49
N GLU A 412 19.92 -25.14 -7.96
CA GLU A 412 18.96 -24.04 -8.04
C GLU A 412 18.27 -23.80 -6.68
N PRO A 413 18.06 -22.53 -6.27
CA PRO A 413 17.30 -22.23 -5.05
C PRO A 413 15.88 -22.76 -5.11
N CYS A 414 15.40 -23.30 -3.99
CA CYS A 414 14.04 -23.81 -3.87
C CYS A 414 13.00 -22.78 -4.38
N GLY A 415 12.05 -23.22 -5.19
CA GLY A 415 11.06 -22.35 -5.82
C GLY A 415 9.85 -22.06 -4.92
N HIS A 416 8.67 -22.16 -5.50
CA HIS A 416 7.39 -21.93 -4.84
C HIS A 416 6.74 -23.26 -4.46
N ILE A 417 6.34 -23.39 -3.20
CA ILE A 417 5.53 -24.51 -2.72
C ILE A 417 4.15 -23.96 -2.38
N VAL A 418 3.10 -24.49 -3.01
CA VAL A 418 1.73 -24.03 -2.77
C VAL A 418 0.95 -25.15 -2.08
N VAL A 419 0.62 -24.96 -0.81
CA VAL A 419 -0.07 -25.95 0.02
C VAL A 419 -1.58 -25.69 -0.02
N LEU A 420 -2.36 -26.68 -0.45
CA LEU A 420 -3.82 -26.64 -0.45
C LEU A 420 -4.34 -27.64 0.58
N THR A 421 -4.97 -27.17 1.65
CA THR A 421 -5.40 -28.00 2.79
C THR A 421 -6.65 -27.45 3.45
N ASP A 422 -7.41 -28.31 4.13
CA ASP A 422 -8.43 -27.86 5.06
C ASP A 422 -7.90 -27.52 6.47
N GLY A 423 -6.60 -27.75 6.72
CA GLY A 423 -5.84 -27.15 7.82
C GLY A 423 -5.65 -28.02 9.05
N MET A 424 -6.37 -29.15 9.20
CA MET A 424 -6.26 -29.98 10.40
C MET A 424 -5.18 -31.05 10.26
N GLU A 425 -3.94 -30.79 10.68
CA GLU A 425 -2.93 -31.85 10.77
C GLU A 425 -3.07 -32.68 12.04
N ASN A 426 -2.95 -33.99 11.92
CA ASN A 426 -3.11 -34.95 13.02
C ASN A 426 -2.11 -36.11 12.94
N ARG A 427 -1.14 -36.04 12.02
CA ARG A 427 -0.08 -37.04 11.88
C ARG A 427 1.27 -36.37 11.62
N SER A 428 2.28 -36.82 12.37
CA SER A 428 3.68 -36.38 12.23
C SER A 428 4.32 -36.89 10.92
N PRO A 429 5.29 -36.16 10.33
CA PRO A 429 5.81 -34.87 10.77
C PRO A 429 4.79 -33.74 10.61
N TYR A 430 4.70 -32.92 11.65
CA TYR A 430 3.84 -31.73 11.70
C TYR A 430 4.55 -30.54 11.05
N THR A 431 3.79 -29.50 10.73
CA THR A 431 4.34 -28.25 10.19
C THR A 431 5.36 -27.61 11.15
N VAL A 432 5.16 -27.75 12.46
CA VAL A 432 6.11 -27.29 13.48
C VAL A 432 7.47 -27.99 13.35
N ASP A 433 7.45 -29.29 13.06
CA ASP A 433 8.66 -30.13 12.94
C ASP A 433 9.51 -29.65 11.76
N VAL A 434 8.86 -29.36 10.63
CA VAL A 434 9.48 -28.80 9.41
C VAL A 434 10.06 -27.41 9.68
N SER A 435 9.35 -26.60 10.47
CA SER A 435 9.74 -25.21 10.77
C SER A 435 10.87 -25.07 11.80
N SER A 436 11.18 -26.13 12.56
CA SER A 436 12.12 -26.09 13.68
C SER A 436 13.58 -26.31 13.25
N ARG A 437 14.50 -25.48 13.74
CA ARG A 437 15.96 -25.66 13.54
C ARG A 437 16.52 -26.88 14.25
N ALA A 438 15.86 -27.30 15.33
CA ALA A 438 16.36 -28.31 16.26
C ALA A 438 16.24 -29.74 15.73
N VAL A 439 15.46 -30.00 14.67
CA VAL A 439 15.04 -31.38 14.38
C VAL A 439 15.59 -31.99 13.08
N ASN A 440 16.00 -31.29 12.01
CA ASN A 440 16.54 -32.00 10.81
C ASN A 440 17.26 -31.10 9.78
N ARG A 441 17.96 -31.76 8.82
CA ARG A 441 18.47 -31.18 7.54
C ARG A 441 17.42 -30.30 6.81
N VAL A 442 16.13 -30.55 7.02
CA VAL A 442 14.96 -29.81 6.51
C VAL A 442 15.04 -28.28 6.75
N SER A 443 15.57 -27.84 7.89
CA SER A 443 15.71 -26.41 8.19
C SER A 443 16.75 -25.69 7.31
N GLN A 444 17.75 -26.40 6.78
CA GLN A 444 18.67 -25.86 5.77
C GLN A 444 18.00 -25.79 4.39
N PHE A 445 17.12 -26.74 4.08
CA PHE A 445 16.37 -26.81 2.82
C PHE A 445 15.28 -25.75 2.68
N LEU A 446 14.82 -25.11 3.77
CA LEU A 446 13.92 -23.95 3.69
C LEU A 446 14.60 -22.72 3.08
N LYS A 447 15.95 -22.67 3.00
CA LYS A 447 16.66 -21.59 2.31
C LYS A 447 16.37 -21.69 0.81
N GLY A 448 15.71 -20.69 0.24
CA GLY A 448 15.27 -20.76 -1.14
C GLY A 448 13.76 -20.58 -1.26
N CYS A 449 13.04 -21.38 -0.48
CA CYS A 449 11.62 -21.64 -0.71
C CYS A 449 10.75 -20.45 -0.36
N THR A 450 9.72 -20.21 -1.18
CA THR A 450 8.54 -19.43 -0.80
C THR A 450 7.38 -20.42 -0.62
N ILE A 451 6.77 -20.44 0.57
CA ILE A 451 5.64 -21.34 0.86
C ILE A 451 4.36 -20.50 0.93
N ASP A 452 3.47 -20.71 -0.04
CA ASP A 452 2.11 -20.17 -0.01
C ASP A 452 1.13 -21.22 0.49
N ALA A 453 0.04 -20.80 1.14
CA ALA A 453 -0.99 -21.70 1.64
C ALA A 453 -2.40 -21.25 1.24
N ILE A 454 -3.27 -22.18 0.88
CA ILE A 454 -4.67 -21.93 0.61
C ILE A 454 -5.50 -22.84 1.53
N PHE A 455 -6.17 -22.21 2.49
CA PHE A 455 -7.02 -22.89 3.46
C PHE A 455 -8.45 -23.03 2.93
N LEU A 456 -8.99 -24.25 2.99
CA LEU A 456 -10.36 -24.56 2.56
C LEU A 456 -11.40 -24.49 3.69
N THR A 457 -10.95 -24.35 4.93
CA THR A 457 -11.82 -24.24 6.11
C THR A 457 -11.26 -23.25 7.13
N THR A 458 -12.05 -22.99 8.16
CA THR A 458 -11.71 -22.11 9.28
C THR A 458 -10.82 -22.80 10.33
N THR A 459 -10.45 -24.07 10.15
CA THR A 459 -9.65 -24.82 11.14
C THR A 459 -8.27 -24.20 11.34
N GLN A 460 -7.97 -23.79 12.58
CA GLN A 460 -6.72 -23.12 12.91
C GLN A 460 -5.51 -24.02 12.68
N ASN A 461 -4.51 -23.49 11.98
CA ASN A 461 -3.18 -24.06 11.87
C ASN A 461 -2.16 -22.92 11.92
N THR A 462 -1.86 -22.49 13.15
CA THR A 462 -0.93 -21.38 13.41
C THR A 462 0.47 -21.71 12.91
N ALA A 463 0.88 -22.97 12.99
CA ALA A 463 2.20 -23.42 12.56
C ALA A 463 2.42 -23.21 11.06
N LEU A 464 1.42 -23.52 10.22
CA LEU A 464 1.49 -23.27 8.79
C LEU A 464 1.48 -21.78 8.46
N VAL A 465 0.66 -20.97 9.13
CA VAL A 465 0.67 -19.50 8.96
C VAL A 465 2.05 -18.93 9.31
N GLN A 466 2.67 -19.38 10.40
CA GLN A 466 4.01 -18.95 10.78
C GLN A 466 5.07 -19.39 9.77
N LEU A 467 4.98 -20.61 9.23
CA LEU A 467 5.90 -21.10 8.21
C LEU A 467 5.80 -20.30 6.91
N VAL A 468 4.57 -19.99 6.47
CA VAL A 468 4.29 -19.09 5.34
C VAL A 468 4.97 -17.74 5.57
N ASN A 469 4.77 -17.11 6.74
CA ASN A 469 5.38 -15.82 7.07
C ASN A 469 6.92 -15.89 7.10
N ARG A 470 7.51 -16.96 7.65
CA ARG A 470 8.97 -17.16 7.72
C ARG A 470 9.63 -17.29 6.34
N THR A 471 8.90 -17.83 5.38
CA THR A 471 9.35 -17.98 3.98
C THR A 471 8.92 -16.81 3.09
N SER A 472 8.36 -15.76 3.69
CA SER A 472 7.81 -14.59 2.98
C SER A 472 6.77 -14.97 1.92
N GLY A 473 6.04 -16.07 2.14
CA GLY A 473 4.89 -16.45 1.32
C GLY A 473 3.61 -15.78 1.80
N ARG A 474 2.51 -16.09 1.14
CA ARG A 474 1.17 -15.57 1.41
C ARG A 474 0.22 -16.71 1.70
N TRP A 475 -0.82 -16.43 2.48
CA TRP A 475 -1.89 -17.39 2.65
C TRP A 475 -3.26 -16.78 2.30
N PHE A 476 -4.13 -17.66 1.85
CA PHE A 476 -5.47 -17.35 1.38
C PHE A 476 -6.49 -18.26 2.05
N PHE A 477 -7.73 -17.83 2.05
CA PHE A 477 -8.85 -18.60 2.57
C PHE A 477 -9.98 -18.62 1.55
N ALA A 478 -10.60 -19.78 1.37
CA ALA A 478 -11.77 -19.95 0.52
C ALA A 478 -12.62 -21.08 1.08
N GLN A 479 -13.91 -20.85 1.33
CA GLN A 479 -14.77 -21.93 1.82
C GLN A 479 -15.08 -22.96 0.73
N ASP A 480 -15.53 -24.14 1.16
CA ASP A 480 -15.80 -25.33 0.34
C ASP A 480 -17.01 -25.24 -0.61
N ARG A 481 -17.36 -24.01 -0.99
CA ARG A 481 -18.42 -23.66 -1.94
C ARG A 481 -18.08 -22.47 -2.84
N ASP A 482 -16.96 -21.78 -2.63
CA ASP A 482 -16.55 -20.61 -3.41
C ASP A 482 -15.25 -20.86 -4.20
N LEU A 483 -15.41 -21.19 -5.49
CA LEU A 483 -14.27 -21.39 -6.39
C LEU A 483 -13.61 -20.05 -6.77
N ARG A 484 -14.33 -18.93 -6.68
CA ARG A 484 -13.84 -17.61 -7.11
C ARG A 484 -12.58 -17.22 -6.32
N ARG A 485 -12.62 -17.40 -4.99
CA ARG A 485 -11.50 -17.07 -4.10
C ARG A 485 -10.28 -17.95 -4.36
N LEU A 486 -10.49 -19.23 -4.64
CA LEU A 486 -9.40 -20.16 -4.97
C LEU A 486 -8.70 -19.79 -6.27
N THR A 487 -9.47 -19.54 -7.33
CA THR A 487 -8.91 -19.10 -8.62
C THR A 487 -8.17 -17.76 -8.46
N GLY A 488 -8.76 -16.81 -7.73
CA GLY A 488 -8.13 -15.52 -7.46
C GLY A 488 -6.84 -15.63 -6.63
N ALA A 489 -6.77 -16.53 -5.65
CA ALA A 489 -5.55 -16.78 -4.88
C ALA A 489 -4.40 -17.24 -5.78
N PHE A 490 -4.64 -18.16 -6.72
CA PHE A 490 -3.62 -18.57 -7.69
C PHE A 490 -3.18 -17.46 -8.63
N ALA A 491 -4.10 -16.57 -9.05
CA ALA A 491 -3.73 -15.40 -9.86
C ALA A 491 -2.75 -14.49 -9.13
N VAL A 492 -2.95 -14.28 -7.82
CA VAL A 492 -2.06 -13.48 -6.96
C VAL A 492 -0.71 -14.18 -6.74
N ILE A 493 -0.70 -15.51 -6.58
CA ILE A 493 0.53 -16.31 -6.47
C ILE A 493 1.34 -16.24 -7.78
N ALA A 494 0.68 -16.20 -8.93
CA ALA A 494 1.34 -16.16 -10.24
C ALA A 494 1.96 -14.78 -10.58
N ASP A 495 1.51 -13.68 -9.98
CA ASP A 495 2.01 -12.32 -10.23
C ASP A 495 3.06 -11.89 -9.19
N GLU A 496 4.35 -12.08 -9.48
CA GLU A 496 5.46 -11.68 -8.60
C GLU A 496 6.58 -10.85 -9.25
N ASP A 497 6.73 -10.89 -10.58
CA ASP A 497 7.93 -10.36 -11.27
C ASP A 497 7.81 -8.91 -11.75
N GLY A 498 6.61 -8.32 -11.67
CA GLY A 498 6.38 -6.96 -12.16
C GLY A 498 6.22 -6.81 -13.66
N ASP A 499 6.20 -7.92 -14.41
CA ASP A 499 6.08 -7.86 -15.86
C ASP A 499 4.62 -7.73 -16.31
N ILE A 500 4.15 -6.49 -16.41
CA ILE A 500 2.78 -6.22 -16.82
C ILE A 500 2.51 -6.45 -18.31
N ARG A 501 3.53 -6.70 -19.14
CA ARG A 501 3.36 -6.95 -20.59
C ARG A 501 2.66 -8.29 -20.86
N ASN A 502 2.81 -9.23 -19.93
CA ASN A 502 2.21 -10.56 -20.00
C ASN A 502 1.20 -10.81 -18.87
N LEU A 503 0.68 -9.74 -18.26
CA LEU A 503 -0.25 -9.85 -17.14
C LEU A 503 -1.53 -10.57 -17.57
N VAL A 504 -1.90 -11.60 -16.82
CA VAL A 504 -3.20 -12.25 -16.93
C VAL A 504 -4.14 -11.59 -15.93
N SER A 505 -5.03 -10.74 -16.42
CA SER A 505 -6.03 -10.06 -15.61
C SER A 505 -7.25 -10.94 -15.39
N THR A 506 -7.72 -11.00 -14.15
CA THR A 506 -9.03 -11.55 -13.82
C THR A 506 -10.09 -10.48 -14.09
N VAL A 507 -10.84 -10.63 -15.18
CA VAL A 507 -11.85 -9.66 -15.63
C VAL A 507 -13.14 -9.82 -14.85
N ASN A 508 -13.53 -11.06 -14.55
CA ASN A 508 -14.76 -11.37 -13.83
C ASN A 508 -14.65 -12.69 -13.09
N LEU A 509 -15.22 -12.73 -11.87
CA LEU A 509 -15.48 -13.95 -11.12
C LEU A 509 -16.92 -13.90 -10.65
N ALA A 510 -17.73 -14.88 -11.06
CA ALA A 510 -19.14 -14.94 -10.68
C ALA A 510 -19.53 -16.35 -10.24
N GLN A 511 -20.57 -16.43 -9.40
CA GLN A 511 -21.12 -17.72 -8.95
C GLN A 511 -22.64 -17.69 -9.09
N HIS A 512 -23.17 -18.75 -9.69
CA HIS A 512 -24.60 -18.92 -9.94
C HIS A 512 -25.09 -20.19 -9.24
N ASN A 513 -25.96 -20.02 -8.25
CA ASN A 513 -26.66 -21.13 -7.61
C ASN A 513 -27.96 -21.39 -8.39
N LEU A 514 -27.97 -22.43 -9.21
CA LEU A 514 -29.07 -22.74 -10.12
C LEU A 514 -30.02 -23.76 -9.49
N SER A 515 -31.32 -23.51 -9.61
CA SER A 515 -32.38 -24.49 -9.42
C SER A 515 -32.55 -25.33 -10.70
N ALA A 516 -33.28 -26.45 -10.60
CA ALA A 516 -33.60 -27.24 -11.79
C ALA A 516 -34.39 -26.39 -12.80
N GLU A 517 -34.02 -26.49 -14.08
CA GLU A 517 -34.61 -25.76 -15.21
C GLU A 517 -34.46 -24.23 -15.15
N GLN A 518 -33.61 -23.72 -14.25
CA GLN A 518 -33.34 -22.29 -14.15
C GLN A 518 -32.36 -21.82 -15.23
N ASN A 519 -32.63 -20.62 -15.75
CA ASN A 519 -31.71 -19.85 -16.57
C ASN A 519 -31.02 -18.78 -15.71
N ALA A 520 -29.70 -18.68 -15.82
CA ALA A 520 -28.94 -17.54 -15.35
C ALA A 520 -28.26 -16.83 -16.52
N ASN A 521 -28.00 -15.54 -16.39
CA ASN A 521 -27.29 -14.75 -17.38
C ASN A 521 -26.40 -13.72 -16.69
N GLY A 522 -25.48 -13.14 -17.46
CA GLY A 522 -24.62 -12.08 -16.98
C GLY A 522 -23.84 -11.42 -18.10
N THR A 523 -23.11 -10.38 -17.73
CA THR A 523 -22.27 -9.57 -18.63
C THR A 523 -20.84 -9.54 -18.15
N VAL A 524 -19.91 -9.35 -19.08
CA VAL A 524 -18.47 -9.21 -18.84
C VAL A 524 -17.96 -8.10 -19.75
N GLU A 525 -17.25 -7.12 -19.18
CA GLU A 525 -16.70 -6.00 -19.94
C GLU A 525 -15.25 -6.31 -20.35
N ILE A 526 -14.99 -6.39 -21.65
CA ILE A 526 -13.64 -6.50 -22.20
C ILE A 526 -13.24 -5.12 -22.71
N ASP A 527 -12.32 -4.46 -22.00
CA ASP A 527 -11.79 -3.15 -22.40
C ASP A 527 -10.61 -3.29 -23.38
N LYS A 528 -10.07 -2.15 -23.81
CA LYS A 528 -9.01 -2.09 -24.82
C LYS A 528 -7.61 -2.46 -24.32
N THR A 529 -7.41 -2.66 -23.02
CA THR A 529 -6.11 -2.99 -22.43
C THR A 529 -5.86 -4.49 -22.34
N VAL A 530 -6.93 -5.29 -22.46
CA VAL A 530 -6.91 -6.75 -22.46
C VAL A 530 -7.57 -7.30 -23.72
N GLY A 531 -7.39 -8.59 -23.98
CA GLY A 531 -8.11 -9.26 -25.06
C GLY A 531 -7.37 -10.46 -25.65
N LEU A 532 -6.09 -10.66 -25.34
CA LEU A 532 -5.34 -11.84 -25.80
C LEU A 532 -5.69 -13.06 -24.95
N ASN A 533 -5.89 -14.20 -25.61
CA ASN A 533 -6.18 -15.49 -24.98
C ASN A 533 -7.32 -15.41 -23.94
N THR A 534 -8.32 -14.57 -24.19
CA THR A 534 -9.46 -14.39 -23.29
C THR A 534 -10.16 -15.72 -23.10
N THR A 535 -10.28 -16.17 -21.85
CA THR A 535 -10.83 -17.47 -21.52
C THR A 535 -12.03 -17.30 -20.60
N PHE A 536 -13.20 -17.78 -21.04
CA PHE A 536 -14.40 -17.93 -20.22
C PHE A 536 -14.48 -19.37 -19.73
N ARG A 537 -14.36 -19.61 -18.44
CA ARG A 537 -14.40 -20.94 -17.84
C ARG A 537 -15.58 -21.07 -16.88
N PHE A 538 -16.45 -22.03 -17.16
CA PHE A 538 -17.60 -22.38 -16.34
C PHE A 538 -17.35 -23.72 -15.64
N SER A 539 -17.19 -23.70 -14.33
CA SER A 539 -16.95 -24.88 -13.50
C SER A 539 -18.23 -25.26 -12.75
N TYR A 540 -18.66 -26.52 -12.83
CA TYR A 540 -19.89 -27.05 -12.22
C TYR A 540 -19.59 -28.16 -11.20
N GLN A 541 -20.51 -28.44 -10.27
CA GLN A 541 -20.26 -29.40 -9.19
C GLN A 541 -20.88 -30.77 -9.43
N ILE A 542 -22.05 -30.85 -10.06
CA ILE A 542 -22.81 -32.10 -10.23
C ILE A 542 -22.80 -32.55 -11.69
N LYS A 543 -23.50 -31.84 -12.58
CA LYS A 543 -23.69 -32.20 -14.00
C LYS A 543 -23.52 -30.96 -14.89
N PRO A 544 -23.02 -31.11 -16.13
CA PRO A 544 -22.85 -29.98 -17.02
C PRO A 544 -24.22 -29.31 -17.32
N PRO A 545 -24.31 -27.98 -17.25
CA PRO A 545 -25.47 -27.26 -17.75
C PRO A 545 -25.70 -27.55 -19.23
N CYS A 546 -26.96 -27.58 -19.67
CA CYS A 546 -27.35 -28.06 -20.99
C CYS A 546 -27.12 -27.05 -22.11
N LYS A 547 -27.03 -25.74 -21.81
CA LYS A 547 -26.72 -24.71 -22.81
C LYS A 547 -25.96 -23.57 -22.16
N PHE A 548 -24.78 -23.27 -22.69
CA PHE A 548 -24.13 -21.98 -22.54
C PHE A 548 -24.41 -21.16 -23.81
N THR A 549 -24.48 -19.84 -23.72
CA THR A 549 -24.50 -18.98 -24.90
C THR A 549 -23.64 -17.79 -24.60
N LEU A 550 -22.49 -17.71 -25.27
CA LEU A 550 -21.65 -16.52 -25.28
C LEU A 550 -22.13 -15.68 -26.47
N MET A 551 -22.85 -14.59 -26.25
CA MET A 551 -23.41 -13.78 -27.34
C MET A 551 -22.35 -12.82 -27.89
N CYS A 552 -21.44 -13.37 -28.69
CA CYS A 552 -20.80 -12.71 -29.81
C CYS A 552 -20.57 -13.81 -30.85
N VAL A 553 -21.32 -13.77 -31.97
CA VAL A 553 -21.49 -14.84 -32.97
C VAL A 553 -22.46 -15.97 -32.53
N SER A 554 -23.38 -16.30 -33.41
CA SER A 554 -24.59 -17.11 -33.22
C SER A 554 -24.34 -18.63 -33.06
N GLY A 555 -24.82 -19.25 -31.97
CA GLY A 555 -25.09 -20.70 -31.96
C GLY A 555 -24.91 -21.45 -30.63
N THR A 556 -25.69 -22.51 -30.44
CA THR A 556 -25.75 -23.43 -29.27
C THR A 556 -24.46 -24.26 -29.04
N CYS A 557 -24.22 -24.67 -27.79
CA CYS A 557 -22.90 -25.15 -27.31
C CYS A 557 -22.59 -26.65 -27.34
N GLU A 558 -23.50 -27.56 -27.71
CA GLU A 558 -23.04 -28.91 -28.09
C GLU A 558 -22.55 -28.84 -29.53
N GLY A 559 -21.22 -28.80 -29.69
CA GLY A 559 -20.57 -28.68 -30.99
C GLY A 559 -20.13 -27.26 -31.39
N HIS A 560 -20.11 -26.28 -30.47
CA HIS A 560 -19.47 -25.00 -30.76
C HIS A 560 -17.95 -25.23 -30.93
N PRO A 561 -17.32 -24.79 -32.03
CA PRO A 561 -15.94 -25.17 -32.40
C PRO A 561 -14.88 -24.77 -31.36
N LEU A 562 -15.19 -23.82 -30.47
CA LEU A 562 -14.27 -23.33 -29.42
C LEU A 562 -14.52 -23.93 -28.02
N ALA A 563 -15.59 -24.71 -27.82
CA ALA A 563 -15.93 -25.24 -26.50
C ALA A 563 -15.05 -26.45 -26.14
N GLN A 564 -14.29 -26.33 -25.06
CA GLN A 564 -13.48 -27.42 -24.52
C GLN A 564 -14.10 -27.90 -23.20
N THR A 565 -14.49 -29.17 -23.14
CA THR A 565 -15.17 -29.75 -21.97
C THR A 565 -14.30 -30.81 -21.31
N ASP A 566 -14.13 -30.70 -20.00
CA ASP A 566 -13.53 -31.75 -19.17
C ASP A 566 -14.58 -32.29 -18.20
N LYS A 567 -14.95 -33.57 -18.37
CA LYS A 567 -15.95 -34.24 -17.53
C LYS A 567 -15.38 -34.70 -16.18
N SER A 568 -14.07 -34.89 -16.07
CA SER A 568 -13.37 -35.31 -14.83
C SER A 568 -13.18 -34.14 -13.87
N LEU A 569 -12.79 -32.99 -14.42
CA LEU A 569 -12.61 -31.74 -13.70
C LEU A 569 -13.88 -30.86 -13.71
N LYS A 570 -14.94 -31.31 -14.40
CA LYS A 570 -16.27 -30.70 -14.42
C LYS A 570 -16.26 -29.22 -14.80
N PHE A 571 -15.71 -28.90 -15.95
CA PHE A 571 -15.77 -27.55 -16.51
C PHE A 571 -16.01 -27.54 -18.01
N ILE A 572 -16.49 -26.40 -18.50
CA ILE A 572 -16.55 -26.04 -19.92
C ILE A 572 -15.82 -24.71 -20.06
N GLN A 573 -14.85 -24.64 -20.97
CA GLN A 573 -14.09 -23.42 -21.24
C GLN A 573 -14.17 -23.00 -22.70
N PHE A 574 -14.16 -21.69 -22.92
CA PHE A 574 -14.11 -21.05 -24.22
C PHE A 574 -12.86 -20.19 -24.27
N VAL A 575 -11.90 -20.58 -25.10
CA VAL A 575 -10.69 -19.80 -25.36
C VAL A 575 -10.92 -19.01 -26.65
N ILE A 576 -10.99 -17.69 -26.55
CA ILE A 576 -11.20 -16.82 -27.70
C ILE A 576 -9.89 -16.73 -28.49
N PRO A 577 -9.85 -17.13 -29.76
CA PRO A 577 -8.65 -17.07 -30.57
C PRO A 577 -8.26 -15.62 -30.88
N GLY A 578 -6.98 -15.30 -30.77
CA GLY A 578 -6.45 -13.97 -31.09
C GLY A 578 -6.91 -12.89 -30.09
N LYS A 579 -7.34 -11.75 -30.62
CA LYS A 579 -7.82 -10.59 -29.84
C LYS A 579 -9.35 -10.62 -29.72
N ALA A 580 -9.84 -10.75 -28.50
CA ALA A 580 -11.26 -10.60 -28.19
C ALA A 580 -11.75 -9.18 -28.54
N THR A 581 -12.98 -9.08 -29.06
CA THR A 581 -13.63 -7.81 -29.36
C THR A 581 -13.88 -7.02 -28.07
N VAL A 582 -13.54 -5.73 -28.11
CA VAL A 582 -13.81 -4.79 -27.01
C VAL A 582 -15.32 -4.57 -26.88
N GLY A 583 -15.82 -4.52 -25.64
CA GLY A 583 -17.21 -4.23 -25.31
C GLY A 583 -17.83 -5.27 -24.37
N THR A 584 -19.15 -5.19 -24.23
CA THR A 584 -19.94 -6.05 -23.34
C THR A 584 -20.18 -7.42 -23.95
N TRP A 585 -19.61 -8.46 -23.35
CA TRP A 585 -19.90 -9.85 -23.65
C TRP A 585 -21.03 -10.35 -22.77
N LYS A 586 -22.04 -11.00 -23.36
CA LYS A 586 -23.15 -11.61 -22.61
C LYS A 586 -22.96 -13.11 -22.54
N TYR A 587 -23.24 -13.70 -21.38
CA TYR A 587 -23.35 -15.14 -21.24
C TYR A 587 -24.71 -15.55 -20.66
N ALA A 588 -25.15 -16.74 -21.02
CA ALA A 588 -26.32 -17.39 -20.44
C ALA A 588 -25.98 -18.84 -20.06
N ILE A 589 -26.55 -19.32 -18.96
CA ILE A 589 -26.40 -20.65 -18.39
C ILE A 589 -27.79 -21.25 -18.24
N ASN A 590 -28.08 -22.34 -18.94
CA ASN A 590 -29.30 -23.14 -18.77
C ASN A 590 -28.91 -24.47 -18.13
N SER A 591 -29.44 -24.77 -16.96
CA SER A 591 -29.22 -26.05 -16.29
C SER A 591 -30.52 -26.82 -16.12
N LYS A 592 -30.53 -28.11 -16.48
CA LYS A 592 -31.63 -29.03 -16.14
C LYS A 592 -31.59 -29.50 -14.68
N TYR A 593 -30.48 -29.26 -13.98
CA TYR A 593 -30.23 -29.77 -12.64
C TYR A 593 -29.95 -28.64 -11.67
N LYS A 594 -30.29 -28.86 -10.40
CA LYS A 594 -29.78 -28.01 -9.32
C LYS A 594 -28.26 -28.17 -9.26
N ASP A 595 -27.53 -27.08 -9.45
CA ASP A 595 -26.07 -27.08 -9.43
C ASP A 595 -25.54 -25.68 -9.09
N THR A 596 -24.29 -25.60 -8.66
CA THR A 596 -23.55 -24.34 -8.50
C THR A 596 -22.55 -24.25 -9.63
N VAL A 597 -22.64 -23.16 -10.41
CA VAL A 597 -21.74 -22.89 -11.53
C VAL A 597 -20.93 -21.64 -11.23
N SER A 598 -19.60 -21.78 -11.22
CA SER A 598 -18.68 -20.66 -11.07
C SER A 598 -18.11 -20.27 -12.42
N LEU A 599 -18.18 -18.99 -12.75
CA LEU A 599 -17.55 -18.37 -13.92
C LEU A 599 -16.24 -17.73 -13.51
N SER A 600 -15.17 -18.06 -14.23
CA SER A 600 -13.92 -17.32 -14.25
C SER A 600 -13.65 -16.78 -15.64
N VAL A 601 -13.38 -15.49 -15.75
CA VAL A 601 -12.92 -14.85 -16.98
C VAL A 601 -11.55 -14.25 -16.77
N THR A 602 -10.59 -14.79 -17.50
CA THR A 602 -9.21 -14.27 -17.54
C THR A 602 -8.90 -13.75 -18.93
N SER A 603 -8.12 -12.68 -19.00
CA SER A 603 -7.68 -12.12 -20.28
C SER A 603 -6.29 -11.54 -20.12
N ARG A 604 -5.43 -11.76 -21.12
CA ARG A 604 -4.06 -11.27 -21.12
C ARG A 604 -4.00 -9.86 -21.73
N THR A 605 -3.09 -9.07 -21.19
CA THR A 605 -2.72 -7.75 -21.71
C THR A 605 -2.33 -7.83 -23.19
N LEU A 606 -2.71 -6.79 -23.94
CA LEU A 606 -2.34 -6.64 -25.35
C LEU A 606 -0.91 -6.12 -25.50
N GLU A 607 -0.23 -6.51 -26.58
CA GLU A 607 1.10 -5.99 -26.89
C GLU A 607 1.09 -4.46 -27.03
N ASN A 608 2.11 -3.80 -26.47
CA ASN A 608 2.31 -2.35 -26.51
C ASN A 608 1.20 -1.50 -25.87
N VAL A 609 0.39 -2.08 -24.96
CA VAL A 609 -0.64 -1.35 -24.20
C VAL A 609 -0.37 -1.50 -22.70
N GLN A 610 -0.56 -0.43 -21.92
CA GLN A 610 -0.50 -0.51 -20.46
C GLN A 610 -1.81 -1.12 -19.93
N PRO A 611 -1.78 -2.18 -19.10
CA PRO A 611 -2.99 -2.75 -18.54
C PRO A 611 -3.54 -1.92 -17.40
N ILE A 612 -4.84 -2.06 -17.15
CA ILE A 612 -5.43 -1.71 -15.86
C ILE A 612 -4.97 -2.72 -14.81
N VAL A 613 -4.34 -2.23 -13.76
CA VAL A 613 -3.79 -3.06 -12.67
C VAL A 613 -4.58 -2.77 -11.39
N VAL A 614 -5.07 -3.83 -10.75
CA VAL A 614 -5.73 -3.78 -9.45
C VAL A 614 -4.88 -4.53 -8.44
N ARG A 615 -4.59 -3.90 -7.31
CA ARG A 615 -3.95 -4.53 -6.16
C ARG A 615 -4.81 -4.39 -4.94
N THR A 616 -4.62 -5.30 -4.00
CA THR A 616 -5.28 -5.24 -2.70
C THR A 616 -4.29 -5.58 -1.61
N SER A 617 -4.43 -4.89 -0.48
CA SER A 617 -3.61 -5.02 0.72
C SER A 617 -4.48 -4.74 1.94
N THR A 618 -3.92 -5.02 3.11
CA THR A 618 -4.49 -4.61 4.38
C THR A 618 -3.43 -3.87 5.18
N ARG A 619 -3.82 -2.82 5.92
CA ARG A 619 -2.87 -2.09 6.78
C ARG A 619 -2.67 -2.82 8.09
N SER A 620 -1.83 -3.85 8.06
CA SER A 620 -1.39 -4.59 9.23
C SER A 620 -0.07 -5.28 8.93
N THR A 621 0.81 -5.34 9.93
CA THR A 621 2.04 -6.13 9.88
C THR A 621 1.80 -7.62 10.17
N SER A 622 0.60 -7.97 10.65
CA SER A 622 0.19 -9.34 10.98
C SER A 622 -1.11 -9.72 10.29
N THR A 623 -1.17 -10.95 9.78
CA THR A 623 -2.42 -11.54 9.27
C THR A 623 -3.32 -12.06 10.39
N ARG A 624 -2.84 -12.11 11.63
CA ARG A 624 -3.62 -12.44 12.84
C ARG A 624 -3.95 -11.15 13.58
N ILE A 625 -5.23 -10.83 13.69
CA ILE A 625 -5.70 -9.54 14.20
C ILE A 625 -6.70 -9.71 15.35
N ALA A 626 -6.73 -8.73 16.25
CA ALA A 626 -7.63 -8.72 17.41
C ALA A 626 -8.64 -7.55 17.40
N GLY A 627 -8.59 -6.68 16.39
CA GLY A 627 -9.43 -5.49 16.27
C GLY A 627 -9.71 -5.11 14.81
N PRO A 628 -10.16 -3.87 14.56
CA PRO A 628 -10.41 -3.34 13.22
C PRO A 628 -9.22 -3.46 12.29
N ILE A 629 -9.49 -3.52 10.98
CA ILE A 629 -8.44 -3.52 9.96
C ILE A 629 -8.85 -2.67 8.76
N VAL A 630 -7.91 -1.90 8.20
CA VAL A 630 -8.13 -1.18 6.95
C VAL A 630 -7.90 -2.11 5.77
N ILE A 631 -8.88 -2.20 4.87
CA ILE A 631 -8.79 -2.89 3.59
C ILE A 631 -8.53 -1.84 2.51
N GLU A 632 -7.57 -2.10 1.65
CA GLU A 632 -7.18 -1.20 0.56
C GLU A 632 -7.22 -1.87 -0.80
N ALA A 633 -7.51 -1.07 -1.82
CA ALA A 633 -7.40 -1.42 -3.21
C ALA A 633 -6.74 -0.28 -3.99
N THR A 634 -5.62 -0.57 -4.65
CA THR A 634 -4.97 0.36 -5.58
C THR A 634 -5.40 0.06 -7.00
N VAL A 635 -5.86 1.07 -7.74
CA VAL A 635 -6.24 0.94 -9.14
C VAL A 635 -5.47 1.93 -10.01
N THR A 636 -4.65 1.42 -10.92
CA THR A 636 -3.79 2.23 -11.81
C THR A 636 -3.89 1.78 -13.26
N HIS A 637 -3.57 2.69 -14.18
CA HIS A 637 -3.33 2.35 -15.59
C HIS A 637 -1.82 2.20 -15.81
N GLY A 638 -1.33 0.97 -15.89
CA GLY A 638 0.10 0.64 -15.80
C GLY A 638 0.57 0.40 -14.35
N ASP A 639 1.84 0.06 -14.18
CA ASP A 639 2.42 -0.30 -12.87
C ASP A 639 3.94 -0.03 -12.79
N PRO A 640 4.37 1.04 -12.09
CA PRO A 640 3.53 2.11 -11.56
C PRO A 640 2.93 2.94 -12.70
N GLY A 641 1.71 3.42 -12.51
CA GLY A 641 0.99 4.21 -13.50
C GLY A 641 0.12 5.27 -12.85
N PRO A 642 -0.49 6.18 -13.64
CA PRO A 642 -1.45 7.14 -13.12
C PRO A 642 -2.64 6.44 -12.44
N PRO A 643 -3.20 7.06 -11.38
CA PRO A 643 -4.37 6.53 -10.71
C PRO A 643 -5.61 6.57 -11.61
N LEU A 644 -6.51 5.59 -11.43
CA LEU A 644 -7.85 5.61 -12.00
C LEU A 644 -8.84 6.03 -10.92
N LEU A 645 -9.63 7.05 -11.23
CA LEU A 645 -10.47 7.76 -10.26
C LEU A 645 -11.95 7.54 -10.54
N TYR A 646 -12.79 7.88 -9.56
CA TYR A 646 -14.26 7.79 -9.64
C TYR A 646 -14.78 6.37 -9.96
N LEU A 647 -14.07 5.35 -9.49
CA LEU A 647 -14.45 3.95 -9.66
C LEU A 647 -15.41 3.48 -8.57
N SER A 648 -16.20 2.47 -8.90
CA SER A 648 -16.91 1.67 -7.90
C SER A 648 -16.01 0.53 -7.45
N VAL A 649 -15.49 0.64 -6.23
CA VAL A 649 -14.59 -0.35 -5.63
C VAL A 649 -15.25 -0.96 -4.41
N VAL A 650 -15.44 -2.28 -4.43
CA VAL A 650 -16.13 -3.01 -3.37
C VAL A 650 -15.28 -4.18 -2.91
N ALA A 651 -14.94 -4.20 -1.62
CA ALA A 651 -14.40 -5.38 -0.96
C ALA A 651 -15.55 -6.30 -0.54
N VAL A 652 -15.50 -7.56 -0.96
CA VAL A 652 -16.42 -8.63 -0.58
C VAL A 652 -15.70 -9.52 0.43
N ILE A 653 -16.09 -9.41 1.69
CA ILE A 653 -15.50 -10.15 2.80
C ILE A 653 -16.33 -11.40 3.05
N GLU A 654 -15.74 -12.57 2.85
CA GLU A 654 -16.36 -13.83 3.24
C GLU A 654 -15.99 -14.14 4.70
N LYS A 655 -16.99 -14.45 5.51
CA LYS A 655 -16.87 -14.68 6.96
C LYS A 655 -16.89 -16.17 7.32
N PRO A 656 -16.41 -16.55 8.53
CA PRO A 656 -16.44 -17.92 9.03
C PRO A 656 -17.83 -18.57 9.05
N ASP A 657 -18.89 -17.78 9.22
CA ASP A 657 -20.29 -18.20 9.31
C ASP A 657 -20.95 -18.41 7.94
N TYR A 658 -20.17 -18.42 6.86
CA TYR A 658 -20.67 -18.51 5.48
C TYR A 658 -21.52 -17.31 5.04
N THR A 659 -21.40 -16.15 5.68
CA THR A 659 -21.97 -14.90 5.15
C THR A 659 -20.93 -14.09 4.38
N GLU A 660 -21.41 -13.27 3.45
CA GLU A 660 -20.58 -12.26 2.78
C GLU A 660 -21.01 -10.87 3.23
N GLU A 661 -20.04 -9.99 3.47
CA GLU A 661 -20.27 -8.56 3.68
C GLU A 661 -19.62 -7.77 2.55
N ARG A 662 -20.33 -6.75 2.05
CA ARG A 662 -19.85 -5.89 0.97
C ARG A 662 -19.51 -4.52 1.56
N LEU A 663 -18.23 -4.18 1.50
CA LEU A 663 -17.66 -2.94 2.01
C LEU A 663 -17.25 -2.05 0.82
N ILE A 664 -17.89 -0.89 0.67
CA ILE A 664 -17.53 0.08 -0.36
C ILE A 664 -16.25 0.79 0.08
N LEU A 665 -15.20 0.72 -0.74
CA LEU A 665 -13.93 1.40 -0.50
C LEU A 665 -13.94 2.77 -1.17
N LEU A 666 -13.35 3.79 -0.53
CA LEU A 666 -13.41 5.18 -0.98
C LEU A 666 -12.01 5.78 -1.17
N ASP A 667 -11.88 6.65 -2.16
CA ASP A 667 -10.71 7.48 -2.45
C ASP A 667 -11.15 8.96 -2.30
N ASN A 668 -11.31 9.40 -1.05
CA ASN A 668 -11.93 10.66 -0.66
C ASN A 668 -11.08 11.50 0.32
N GLY A 669 -9.91 11.01 0.74
CA GLY A 669 -9.01 11.62 1.71
C GLY A 669 -9.58 11.71 3.14
N ALA A 670 -10.55 10.86 3.50
CA ALA A 670 -11.15 10.84 4.83
C ALA A 670 -11.25 9.42 5.43
N GLY A 671 -11.35 9.36 6.76
CA GLY A 671 -11.47 8.09 7.49
C GLY A 671 -10.22 7.23 7.30
N ALA A 672 -10.40 6.01 6.77
CA ALA A 672 -9.28 5.18 6.39
C ALA A 672 -8.47 5.76 5.22
N ASP A 673 -9.03 6.58 4.34
CA ASP A 673 -8.27 7.11 3.22
C ASP A 673 -7.52 8.39 3.63
N ASN A 674 -6.20 8.41 3.40
CA ASN A 674 -5.32 9.49 3.85
C ASN A 674 -5.02 10.53 2.76
N THR A 675 -5.27 10.21 1.49
CA THR A 675 -4.92 11.08 0.36
C THR A 675 -6.00 11.00 -0.71
N ILE A 676 -6.70 12.11 -0.92
CA ILE A 676 -7.76 12.17 -1.93
C ILE A 676 -7.21 12.05 -3.37
N ASN A 677 -7.92 11.29 -4.20
CA ASN A 677 -7.69 11.08 -5.63
C ASN A 677 -6.30 10.54 -5.98
N ASP A 678 -5.75 9.64 -5.17
CA ASP A 678 -4.46 8.99 -5.43
C ASP A 678 -4.60 7.56 -6.01
N GLY A 679 -5.83 7.13 -6.27
CA GLY A 679 -6.17 5.80 -6.80
C GLY A 679 -6.09 4.68 -5.76
N VAL A 680 -5.97 5.02 -4.47
CA VAL A 680 -6.08 4.11 -3.34
C VAL A 680 -7.47 4.24 -2.74
N TYR A 681 -8.26 3.19 -2.90
CA TYR A 681 -9.57 3.09 -2.30
C TYR A 681 -9.45 2.31 -0.99
N SER A 682 -9.89 2.88 0.12
CA SER A 682 -9.77 2.21 1.43
C SER A 682 -10.99 2.41 2.33
N ARG A 683 -11.15 1.51 3.29
CA ARG A 683 -12.15 1.58 4.37
C ARG A 683 -11.80 0.65 5.52
N THR A 684 -12.24 1.00 6.73
CA THR A 684 -12.07 0.17 7.93
C THR A 684 -13.14 -0.93 8.00
N PHE A 685 -12.70 -2.17 8.18
CA PHE A 685 -13.58 -3.31 8.42
C PHE A 685 -13.62 -3.66 9.90
N ILE A 686 -14.83 -3.64 10.47
CA ILE A 686 -15.12 -3.92 11.88
C ILE A 686 -16.09 -5.10 12.09
N GLY A 687 -16.61 -5.67 10.99
CA GLY A 687 -17.70 -6.65 10.98
C GLY A 687 -17.35 -8.07 11.48
N PHE A 688 -16.46 -8.19 12.45
CA PHE A 688 -15.99 -9.46 13.04
C PHE A 688 -17.00 -10.05 14.01
N ARG A 689 -17.86 -10.93 13.50
CA ARG A 689 -18.90 -11.64 14.28
C ARG A 689 -18.48 -13.00 14.80
N GLU A 690 -17.40 -13.58 14.27
CA GLU A 690 -16.89 -14.90 14.63
C GLU A 690 -15.37 -14.95 14.59
N ARG A 691 -14.77 -15.86 15.36
CA ARG A 691 -13.32 -16.10 15.30
C ARG A 691 -13.05 -16.99 14.11
N GLY A 692 -11.92 -16.78 13.45
CA GLY A 692 -11.49 -17.63 12.35
C GLY A 692 -11.00 -16.84 11.15
N ARG A 693 -10.97 -17.52 10.01
CA ARG A 693 -10.43 -16.97 8.76
C ARG A 693 -11.49 -16.21 7.99
N TYR A 694 -11.07 -15.09 7.43
CA TYR A 694 -11.81 -14.21 6.55
C TYR A 694 -11.07 -14.13 5.23
N SER A 695 -11.82 -14.06 4.12
CA SER A 695 -11.24 -13.86 2.80
C SER A 695 -11.73 -12.55 2.19
N ILE A 696 -10.84 -11.87 1.47
CA ILE A 696 -11.13 -10.59 0.83
C ILE A 696 -11.06 -10.77 -0.68
N GLN A 697 -12.07 -10.26 -1.38
CA GLN A 697 -12.06 -10.12 -2.83
C GLN A 697 -12.50 -8.72 -3.18
N VAL A 698 -11.71 -8.00 -3.97
CA VAL A 698 -12.03 -6.66 -4.44
C VAL A 698 -12.60 -6.76 -5.85
N GLU A 699 -13.78 -6.18 -6.02
CA GLU A 699 -14.44 -6.00 -7.31
C GLU A 699 -14.32 -4.52 -7.71
N VAL A 700 -13.82 -4.25 -8.92
CA VAL A 700 -13.66 -2.91 -9.47
C VAL A 700 -14.50 -2.80 -10.74
N ASN A 701 -15.32 -1.77 -10.81
CA ASN A 701 -16.12 -1.42 -11.98
C ASN A 701 -16.09 0.10 -12.19
N GLY A 702 -15.84 0.54 -13.42
CA GLY A 702 -15.94 1.95 -13.76
C GLY A 702 -15.53 2.23 -15.20
N SER A 703 -15.47 3.52 -15.54
CA SER A 703 -14.86 3.98 -16.77
C SER A 703 -13.39 4.30 -16.50
N MET A 704 -12.53 4.06 -17.48
CA MET A 704 -11.19 4.65 -17.53
C MET A 704 -11.34 6.17 -17.53
N ILE A 705 -11.17 6.77 -16.36
CA ILE A 705 -11.05 8.21 -16.16
C ILE A 705 -9.77 8.38 -15.35
N SER A 706 -8.65 8.55 -16.04
CA SER A 706 -7.41 9.02 -15.45
C SER A 706 -7.42 10.55 -15.56
N THR A 707 -8.13 11.24 -14.67
CA THR A 707 -7.85 12.67 -14.52
C THR A 707 -6.51 12.76 -13.81
N GLY A 708 -5.47 13.15 -14.54
CA GLY A 708 -4.25 13.64 -13.91
C GLY A 708 -4.67 14.83 -13.06
N SER A 709 -4.74 14.63 -11.73
CA SER A 709 -5.22 15.66 -10.82
C SER A 709 -4.42 16.95 -11.05
N LYS A 710 -5.12 18.06 -11.22
CA LYS A 710 -4.57 19.39 -11.53
C LYS A 710 -3.93 20.09 -10.32
N THR A 711 -3.55 19.38 -9.26
CA THR A 711 -3.13 20.05 -8.02
C THR A 711 -1.84 19.49 -7.41
N PHE A 712 -0.80 20.31 -7.61
CA PHE A 712 0.25 20.76 -6.69
C PHE A 712 1.09 19.73 -5.89
N GLY A 713 2.40 19.80 -6.11
CA GLY A 713 3.45 19.22 -5.26
C GLY A 713 4.25 18.14 -5.99
N SER A 714 5.46 18.49 -6.43
CA SER A 714 6.48 17.47 -6.59
C SER A 714 6.69 16.81 -5.23
N PRO A 715 6.69 15.47 -5.13
CA PRO A 715 6.94 14.76 -3.87
C PRO A 715 8.37 14.96 -3.33
N VAL A 716 9.25 15.61 -4.11
CA VAL A 716 10.56 16.08 -3.65
C VAL A 716 10.55 17.60 -3.60
N ALA A 717 11.24 18.17 -2.60
CA ALA A 717 11.54 19.59 -2.51
C ALA A 717 12.33 20.08 -3.73
N LEU A 718 11.63 20.49 -4.78
CA LEU A 718 12.24 21.06 -5.98
C LEU A 718 12.98 22.35 -5.64
N ILE A 719 14.13 22.53 -6.27
CA ILE A 719 14.92 23.76 -6.17
C ILE A 719 14.31 24.79 -7.11
N PHE A 720 13.31 25.55 -6.65
CA PHE A 720 12.75 26.69 -7.39
C PHE A 720 13.74 27.84 -7.55
N GLY A 721 14.74 27.91 -6.67
CA GLY A 721 15.88 28.81 -6.78
C GLY A 721 16.59 29.04 -5.46
N ILE A 722 17.69 29.80 -5.51
CA ILE A 722 18.53 30.10 -4.34
C ILE A 722 18.85 31.58 -4.30
N LEU A 723 18.81 32.16 -3.11
CA LEU A 723 19.30 33.50 -2.85
C LEU A 723 20.83 33.49 -2.63
N GLN A 724 21.54 34.19 -3.50
CA GLN A 724 23.00 34.31 -3.48
C GLN A 724 23.48 35.36 -2.46
N ASN A 725 24.74 35.26 -2.06
CA ASN A 725 25.36 36.16 -1.07
C ASN A 725 25.37 37.65 -1.51
N ASN A 726 25.36 37.91 -2.82
CA ASN A 726 25.28 39.27 -3.37
C ASN A 726 23.86 39.85 -3.39
N GLY A 727 22.87 39.14 -2.83
CA GLY A 727 21.46 39.57 -2.78
C GLY A 727 20.64 39.22 -4.02
N THR A 728 21.24 38.63 -5.06
CA THR A 728 20.54 38.21 -6.28
C THR A 728 19.89 36.84 -6.12
N VAL A 729 18.74 36.63 -6.76
CA VAL A 729 18.01 35.36 -6.72
C VAL A 729 18.22 34.63 -8.04
N THR A 730 18.73 33.40 -7.96
CA THR A 730 18.84 32.51 -9.11
C THR A 730 17.61 31.61 -9.12
N GLY A 731 16.59 31.98 -9.89
CA GLY A 731 15.41 31.13 -10.09
C GLY A 731 15.68 30.02 -11.10
N ASN A 732 15.01 28.87 -10.90
CA ASN A 732 15.14 27.69 -11.73
C ASN A 732 13.84 27.46 -12.50
N ARG A 733 13.80 27.86 -13.78
CA ARG A 733 12.60 27.73 -14.63
C ARG A 733 12.15 26.27 -14.83
N GLU A 734 13.06 25.33 -14.70
CA GLU A 734 12.80 23.90 -14.91
C GLU A 734 12.11 23.25 -13.69
N ALA A 735 12.09 23.93 -12.53
CA ALA A 735 11.34 23.49 -11.34
C ALA A 735 9.82 23.68 -11.47
N GLY A 736 9.32 24.13 -12.64
CA GLY A 736 7.90 24.33 -12.95
C GLY A 736 7.19 23.09 -13.53
N GLU A 737 5.86 23.10 -13.42
CA GLU A 737 4.90 22.00 -13.58
C GLU A 737 5.14 20.98 -14.73
N SER A 738 5.03 19.70 -14.38
CA SER A 738 4.73 18.64 -15.34
C SER A 738 3.42 18.94 -16.05
N LEU A 739 3.46 18.97 -17.39
CA LEU A 739 2.28 18.98 -18.24
C LEU A 739 1.46 17.72 -17.98
N SER A 740 0.22 17.88 -17.51
CA SER A 740 -0.76 16.82 -17.49
C SER A 740 -1.08 16.44 -18.94
N ASN A 741 -0.65 15.26 -19.38
CA ASN A 741 -1.27 14.63 -20.53
C ASN A 741 -2.57 13.99 -20.04
N GLU A 742 -3.70 14.64 -20.31
CA GLU A 742 -4.99 13.99 -20.26
C GLU A 742 -5.00 12.89 -21.32
N SER A 743 -4.78 11.63 -20.90
CA SER A 743 -5.14 10.51 -21.76
C SER A 743 -6.66 10.42 -21.78
N ASN A 744 -7.28 10.86 -22.88
CA ASN A 744 -8.71 10.74 -23.17
C ASN A 744 -9.15 9.29 -23.46
N GLU A 745 -8.53 8.32 -22.79
CA GLU A 745 -8.84 6.92 -22.92
C GLU A 745 -10.10 6.60 -22.15
N ARG A 746 -11.25 6.69 -22.81
CA ARG A 746 -12.55 6.32 -22.24
C ARG A 746 -12.88 4.86 -22.56
N GLY A 747 -13.51 4.17 -21.62
CA GLY A 747 -14.00 2.81 -21.80
C GLY A 747 -14.36 2.17 -20.45
N VAL A 748 -15.46 1.43 -20.43
CA VAL A 748 -15.92 0.70 -19.24
C VAL A 748 -15.07 -0.55 -19.08
N PHE A 749 -14.72 -0.89 -17.85
CA PHE A 749 -13.97 -2.09 -17.52
C PHE A 749 -14.43 -2.71 -16.21
N THR A 750 -14.15 -4.01 -16.06
CA THR A 750 -14.27 -4.71 -14.78
C THR A 750 -12.98 -5.45 -14.46
N ARG A 751 -12.60 -5.48 -13.19
CA ARG A 751 -11.47 -6.27 -12.68
C ARG A 751 -11.84 -6.87 -11.33
N VAL A 752 -11.30 -8.04 -11.03
CA VAL A 752 -11.45 -8.70 -9.74
C VAL A 752 -10.07 -9.10 -9.23
N GLN A 753 -9.78 -8.82 -7.97
CA GLN A 753 -8.52 -9.22 -7.33
C GLN A 753 -8.81 -9.86 -5.97
N THR A 754 -8.17 -10.99 -5.68
CA THR A 754 -8.26 -11.61 -4.35
C THR A 754 -7.16 -11.06 -3.44
N GLY A 755 -7.52 -10.77 -2.18
CA GLY A 755 -6.58 -10.39 -1.14
C GLY A 755 -6.12 -11.57 -0.31
N THR A 756 -5.05 -11.37 0.46
CA THR A 756 -4.58 -12.34 1.44
C THR A 756 -5.63 -12.58 2.52
N GLY A 757 -5.61 -13.76 3.13
CA GLY A 757 -6.51 -14.10 4.22
C GLY A 757 -6.17 -13.34 5.51
N ILE A 758 -7.19 -13.16 6.34
CA ILE A 758 -7.08 -12.58 7.70
C ILE A 758 -7.61 -13.59 8.70
N GLU A 759 -6.92 -13.78 9.82
CA GLU A 759 -7.40 -14.57 10.95
C GLU A 759 -7.78 -13.65 12.11
N PHE A 760 -9.07 -13.60 12.46
CA PHE A 760 -9.55 -12.86 13.61
C PHE A 760 -9.48 -13.72 14.88
N ILE A 761 -8.70 -13.26 15.86
CA ILE A 761 -8.50 -13.89 17.16
C ILE A 761 -9.05 -13.06 18.32
N GLY A 762 -9.62 -11.88 18.02
CA GLY A 762 -10.16 -10.96 19.01
C GLY A 762 -11.41 -11.48 19.73
N PRO A 763 -11.95 -10.71 20.69
CA PRO A 763 -13.19 -11.05 21.37
C PRO A 763 -14.35 -11.13 20.39
N VAL A 764 -15.19 -12.16 20.53
CA VAL A 764 -16.41 -12.40 19.74
C VAL A 764 -17.58 -12.50 20.70
N THR A 765 -18.69 -11.83 20.40
CA THR A 765 -19.85 -11.78 21.29
C THR A 765 -21.07 -12.31 20.56
N THR A 766 -21.71 -13.33 21.14
CA THR A 766 -23.00 -13.89 20.70
C THR A 766 -24.20 -13.19 21.36
N ALA A 767 -23.96 -12.22 22.25
CA ALA A 767 -24.98 -11.43 22.96
C ALA A 767 -24.78 -9.92 22.70
N PRO A 768 -25.82 -9.17 22.26
CA PRO A 768 -25.74 -7.74 21.94
C PRO A 768 -25.51 -6.81 23.15
N SER A 769 -25.57 -7.29 24.38
CA SER A 769 -25.72 -6.44 25.58
C SER A 769 -24.49 -6.32 26.48
N VAL A 770 -23.33 -6.89 26.11
CA VAL A 770 -22.11 -6.79 26.94
C VAL A 770 -20.86 -6.71 26.05
N ARG A 771 -20.67 -5.59 25.37
CA ARG A 771 -19.31 -5.07 25.16
C ARG A 771 -19.26 -3.67 25.78
N PRO A 772 -18.15 -3.31 26.43
CA PRO A 772 -17.68 -1.94 26.33
C PRO A 772 -17.48 -1.70 24.84
N ASP A 773 -18.33 -0.89 24.24
CA ASP A 773 -17.98 -0.25 22.98
C ASP A 773 -16.74 0.60 23.31
N ASP A 774 -15.59 0.18 22.78
CA ASP A 774 -14.27 0.77 23.01
C ASP A 774 -13.72 1.42 21.72
N LEU A 775 -14.48 1.38 20.61
CA LEU A 775 -13.98 1.78 19.31
C LEU A 775 -14.48 3.17 18.93
N ALA A 776 -13.63 4.16 19.19
CA ALA A 776 -13.96 5.54 18.88
C ALA A 776 -14.17 5.81 17.36
N PRO A 777 -14.90 6.90 17.02
CA PRO A 777 -14.95 7.42 15.67
C PRO A 777 -13.56 7.75 15.12
N ASN A 778 -13.40 7.69 13.80
CA ASN A 778 -12.15 8.05 13.15
C ASN A 778 -11.79 9.53 13.36
N ARG A 779 -10.49 9.84 13.32
CA ARG A 779 -10.00 11.22 13.29
C ARG A 779 -10.50 11.91 12.03
N ILE A 780 -11.01 13.12 12.17
CA ILE A 780 -11.31 14.00 11.03
C ILE A 780 -10.01 14.62 10.54
N ASN A 781 -9.64 14.36 9.29
CA ASN A 781 -8.40 14.84 8.68
C ASN A 781 -8.61 15.97 7.67
N ASP A 782 -9.86 16.23 7.29
CA ASP A 782 -10.25 17.16 6.22
C ASP A 782 -11.06 18.36 6.73
N LEU A 783 -10.94 18.69 8.02
CA LEU A 783 -11.61 19.85 8.59
C LEU A 783 -11.14 21.13 7.89
N THR A 784 -12.12 21.91 7.46
CA THR A 784 -11.93 23.26 6.92
C THR A 784 -12.88 24.22 7.63
N ALA A 785 -12.44 25.46 7.79
CA ALA A 785 -13.23 26.52 8.41
C ALA A 785 -13.06 27.81 7.60
N VAL A 786 -14.16 28.51 7.33
CA VAL A 786 -14.17 29.79 6.62
C VAL A 786 -15.16 30.75 7.27
N HIS A 787 -14.86 32.06 7.24
CA HIS A 787 -15.86 33.08 7.56
C HIS A 787 -17.02 32.99 6.57
N VAL A 788 -18.26 33.06 7.06
CA VAL A 788 -19.44 33.10 6.18
C VAL A 788 -19.43 34.37 5.34
N ASP A 789 -19.21 35.51 5.99
CA ASP A 789 -18.87 36.78 5.35
C ASP A 789 -17.64 37.38 6.06
N PRO A 790 -16.46 37.44 5.40
CA PRO A 790 -15.26 38.05 5.97
C PRO A 790 -15.42 39.53 6.39
N ASN A 791 -16.43 40.23 5.85
CA ASN A 791 -16.69 41.64 6.15
C ASN A 791 -17.70 41.84 7.29
N ASP A 792 -18.48 40.81 7.63
CA ASP A 792 -19.41 40.82 8.75
C ASP A 792 -18.92 39.92 9.88
N ARG A 793 -18.54 40.54 10.99
CA ARG A 793 -18.01 39.87 12.19
C ARG A 793 -19.01 38.94 12.85
N ASN A 794 -20.30 39.13 12.61
CA ASN A 794 -21.37 38.35 13.20
C ASN A 794 -21.90 37.25 12.26
N SER A 795 -21.36 37.14 11.04
CA SER A 795 -21.81 36.17 10.04
C SER A 795 -21.56 34.70 10.43
N GLY A 796 -20.67 34.46 11.40
CA GLY A 796 -20.30 33.14 11.88
C GLY A 796 -19.21 32.47 11.07
N ILE A 797 -18.84 31.27 11.49
CA ILE A 797 -17.81 30.44 10.85
C ILE A 797 -18.49 29.20 10.29
N ARG A 798 -18.32 28.94 8.99
CA ARG A 798 -18.76 27.70 8.35
C ARG A 798 -17.66 26.66 8.45
N LEU A 799 -17.97 25.55 9.11
CA LEU A 799 -17.12 24.37 9.18
C LEU A 799 -17.54 23.37 8.11
N SER A 800 -16.56 22.66 7.52
CA SER A 800 -16.83 21.58 6.58
C SER A 800 -15.80 20.46 6.73
N PHE A 801 -16.28 19.22 6.80
CA PHE A 801 -15.47 18.02 7.00
C PHE A 801 -16.27 16.78 6.57
N THR A 802 -15.62 15.63 6.49
CA THR A 802 -16.29 14.34 6.27
C THR A 802 -16.69 13.69 7.59
N ALA A 803 -17.96 13.28 7.71
CA ALA A 803 -18.48 12.62 8.91
C ALA A 803 -17.62 11.40 9.27
N PRO A 804 -17.07 11.35 10.51
CA PRO A 804 -16.10 10.33 10.86
C PRO A 804 -16.74 8.96 11.04
N GLY A 805 -17.98 8.88 11.55
CA GLY A 805 -18.64 7.63 11.88
C GLY A 805 -18.88 7.48 13.38
N ASP A 806 -19.22 6.27 13.77
CA ASP A 806 -19.49 5.83 15.13
C ASP A 806 -18.32 4.96 15.58
N ASP A 807 -18.25 3.75 15.01
CA ASP A 807 -17.10 2.86 15.08
C ASP A 807 -16.16 3.10 13.88
N ALA A 808 -14.99 3.71 14.11
CA ALA A 808 -14.04 4.07 13.05
C ALA A 808 -14.71 4.88 11.93
N ASP A 809 -14.81 4.37 10.70
CA ASP A 809 -15.45 4.99 9.53
C ASP A 809 -16.82 4.39 9.14
N SER A 810 -17.53 3.80 10.11
CA SER A 810 -18.83 3.16 9.93
C SER A 810 -19.86 3.64 10.95
N GLY A 811 -21.15 3.54 10.62
CA GLY A 811 -22.23 3.99 11.51
C GLY A 811 -22.48 5.50 11.48
N THR A 812 -23.12 6.03 12.51
CA THR A 812 -23.40 7.46 12.71
C THR A 812 -23.04 7.82 14.14
N GLY A 813 -22.03 8.66 14.34
CA GLY A 813 -21.65 9.08 15.68
C GLY A 813 -22.79 9.81 16.40
N LYS A 814 -22.64 10.01 17.70
CA LYS A 814 -23.66 10.65 18.53
C LYS A 814 -23.51 12.16 18.59
N ASN A 815 -22.29 12.65 18.81
CA ASN A 815 -22.02 14.07 18.96
C ASN A 815 -20.73 14.50 18.29
N ILE A 816 -20.71 15.73 17.80
CA ILE A 816 -19.53 16.48 17.43
C ILE A 816 -19.34 17.60 18.44
N ILE A 817 -18.16 17.64 19.05
CA ILE A 817 -17.71 18.70 19.95
C ILE A 817 -16.75 19.61 19.17
N VAL A 818 -17.15 20.86 18.97
CA VAL A 818 -16.28 21.88 18.38
C VAL A 818 -15.48 22.58 19.48
N ILE A 819 -14.16 22.56 19.32
CA ILE A 819 -13.20 23.17 20.23
C ILE A 819 -12.68 24.45 19.59
N ILE A 820 -12.78 25.55 20.33
CA ILE A 820 -12.30 26.86 19.91
C ILE A 820 -11.31 27.36 20.97
N SER A 821 -10.08 27.66 20.55
CA SER A 821 -9.04 28.17 21.45
C SER A 821 -8.31 29.37 20.84
N HIS A 822 -7.88 30.28 21.71
CA HIS A 822 -6.99 31.40 21.36
C HIS A 822 -5.50 31.00 21.36
N PHE A 823 -5.20 29.78 21.80
CA PHE A 823 -3.86 29.19 21.83
C PHE A 823 -3.74 28.02 20.86
N ILE A 824 -2.51 27.57 20.58
CA ILE A 824 -2.28 26.38 19.75
C ILE A 824 -2.87 25.15 20.48
N ILE A 825 -3.73 24.43 19.77
CA ILE A 825 -4.29 23.16 20.24
C ILE A 825 -3.30 22.06 19.85
N THR A 826 -2.99 21.17 20.79
CA THR A 826 -2.20 19.95 20.55
C THR A 826 -2.92 18.79 21.21
N ALA A 827 -2.58 17.55 20.84
CA ALA A 827 -3.15 16.37 21.49
C ALA A 827 -2.90 16.35 23.01
N THR A 828 -1.80 16.95 23.47
CA THR A 828 -1.44 17.07 24.89
C THR A 828 -2.11 18.25 25.58
N SER A 829 -2.25 19.40 24.90
CA SER A 829 -2.92 20.59 25.47
C SER A 829 -4.45 20.53 25.42
N TYR A 830 -5.00 19.50 24.75
CA TYR A 830 -6.43 19.22 24.68
C TYR A 830 -7.07 19.09 26.07
N ASN A 831 -6.44 18.39 27.01
CA ASN A 831 -7.05 18.14 28.33
C ASN A 831 -7.21 19.39 29.21
N GLU A 832 -6.56 20.52 28.86
CA GLU A 832 -6.46 21.69 29.74
C GLU A 832 -7.19 22.95 29.21
N ASN A 833 -7.56 23.02 27.91
CA ASN A 833 -7.98 24.27 27.26
C ASN A 833 -9.34 24.22 26.52
N ILE A 834 -10.31 23.46 27.03
CA ILE A 834 -11.59 23.24 26.32
C ILE A 834 -12.67 24.25 26.74
N CYS A 835 -13.19 25.01 25.76
CA CYS A 835 -14.52 25.60 25.81
C CYS A 835 -15.36 24.99 24.67
N PRO A 836 -16.14 23.92 24.90
CA PRO A 836 -16.95 23.31 23.84
C PRO A 836 -18.07 24.28 23.47
N VAL A 837 -18.20 24.60 22.18
CA VAL A 837 -19.12 25.67 21.74
C VAL A 837 -20.50 25.12 21.35
N THR A 838 -20.55 23.91 20.80
CA THR A 838 -21.79 23.28 20.33
C THR A 838 -21.63 21.76 20.24
N SER A 839 -22.69 21.03 20.60
CA SER A 839 -22.85 19.58 20.33
C SER A 839 -23.85 19.39 19.22
N ILE A 840 -23.47 18.71 18.14
CA ILE A 840 -24.32 18.47 16.96
C ILE A 840 -24.30 16.97 16.66
N GLN A 841 -25.44 16.42 16.26
CA GLN A 841 -25.50 15.05 15.79
C GLN A 841 -24.91 14.95 14.37
N PRO A 842 -23.84 14.17 14.15
CA PRO A 842 -23.26 14.01 12.83
C PRO A 842 -24.19 13.26 11.88
N GLN A 843 -23.90 13.36 10.59
CA GLN A 843 -24.47 12.53 9.55
C GLN A 843 -23.80 11.15 9.52
N ILE A 844 -24.33 10.26 8.67
CA ILE A 844 -23.78 8.92 8.47
C ILE A 844 -22.32 9.03 8.00
N ALA A 845 -21.44 8.14 8.48
CA ALA A 845 -20.03 8.11 8.11
C ALA A 845 -19.79 8.28 6.60
N ASN A 846 -18.72 8.99 6.24
CA ASN A 846 -18.30 9.26 4.86
C ASN A 846 -19.21 10.22 4.07
N THR A 847 -20.17 10.88 4.73
CA THR A 847 -20.95 11.97 4.12
C THR A 847 -20.29 13.32 4.40
N ARG A 848 -20.41 14.26 3.45
CA ARG A 848 -19.86 15.60 3.61
C ARG A 848 -20.76 16.42 4.54
N GLU A 849 -20.20 16.88 5.64
CA GLU A 849 -20.88 17.74 6.60
C GLU A 849 -20.53 19.21 6.44
N THR A 850 -21.50 20.06 6.74
CA THR A 850 -21.33 21.50 6.78
C THR A 850 -22.32 22.11 7.76
N PHE A 851 -21.83 22.92 8.69
CA PHE A 851 -22.67 23.72 9.58
C PHE A 851 -21.95 25.01 9.98
N THR A 852 -22.72 25.97 10.48
CA THR A 852 -22.22 27.29 10.88
C THR A 852 -22.26 27.43 12.40
N ILE A 853 -21.14 27.79 12.99
CA ILE A 853 -21.03 28.16 14.40
C ILE A 853 -21.02 29.69 14.55
N PRO A 854 -21.48 30.24 15.68
CA PRO A 854 -21.38 31.67 15.94
C PRO A 854 -19.91 32.11 15.99
N SER A 855 -19.66 33.37 15.60
CA SER A 855 -18.34 33.97 15.78
C SER A 855 -18.00 34.03 17.27
N PRO A 856 -16.75 33.73 17.65
CA PRO A 856 -16.29 33.80 19.03
C PRO A 856 -16.39 35.23 19.58
N ASN A 857 -16.61 35.36 20.88
CA ASN A 857 -16.70 36.67 21.52
C ASN A 857 -15.31 37.32 21.61
N ILE A 858 -15.09 38.31 20.73
CA ILE A 858 -13.84 39.05 20.61
C ILE A 858 -13.92 40.45 21.26
N THR A 859 -14.91 40.68 22.12
CA THR A 859 -15.14 41.99 22.76
C THR A 859 -13.98 42.35 23.69
N GLY A 860 -13.44 43.56 23.56
CA GLY A 860 -12.32 44.06 24.38
C GLY A 860 -10.93 43.63 23.89
N MET A 861 -10.84 42.76 22.88
CA MET A 861 -9.59 42.44 22.21
C MET A 861 -9.23 43.53 21.20
N THR A 862 -7.95 43.67 20.85
CA THR A 862 -7.45 44.64 19.84
C THR A 862 -6.56 43.94 18.80
N GLY A 863 -6.47 44.49 17.59
CA GLY A 863 -5.62 43.96 16.52
C GLY A 863 -6.22 42.74 15.78
N SER A 864 -5.38 41.73 15.50
CA SER A 864 -5.79 40.48 14.87
C SER A 864 -5.80 39.34 15.87
N ILE A 865 -6.93 38.64 15.98
CA ILE A 865 -7.09 37.49 16.87
C ILE A 865 -6.99 36.21 16.05
N ARG A 866 -6.30 35.22 16.60
CA ARG A 866 -6.22 33.88 16.04
C ARG A 866 -7.04 32.93 16.86
N ILE A 867 -7.66 32.03 16.15
CA ILE A 867 -8.56 31.07 16.75
C ILE A 867 -8.27 29.73 16.10
N ALA A 868 -7.73 28.82 16.91
CA ALA A 868 -7.58 27.43 16.54
C ALA A 868 -8.93 26.73 16.73
N ILE A 869 -9.36 26.04 15.69
CA ILE A 869 -10.59 25.26 15.66
C ILE A 869 -10.22 23.81 15.41
N ALA A 870 -10.76 22.93 16.24
CA ALA A 870 -10.67 21.49 16.06
C ALA A 870 -12.01 20.83 16.40
N ILE A 871 -12.19 19.60 15.94
CA ILE A 871 -13.38 18.80 16.18
C ILE A 871 -12.99 17.48 16.83
N ILE A 872 -13.84 17.02 17.75
CA ILE A 872 -13.88 15.65 18.24
C ILE A 872 -15.26 15.10 17.98
N ALA A 873 -15.32 13.85 17.55
CA ALA A 873 -16.56 13.09 17.46
C ALA A 873 -16.62 12.08 18.59
N SER A 874 -17.82 11.82 19.09
CA SER A 874 -18.08 10.78 20.09
C SER A 874 -19.21 9.86 19.63
N ASP A 875 -19.11 8.58 19.97
CA ASP A 875 -20.14 7.55 19.79
C ASP A 875 -21.21 7.55 20.91
N GLU A 876 -22.07 6.53 20.96
CA GLU A 876 -23.05 6.33 22.03
C GLU A 876 -22.47 6.07 23.41
N VAL A 877 -21.34 5.36 23.48
CA VAL A 877 -20.59 5.01 24.70
C VAL A 877 -19.35 5.88 24.77
N PRO A 878 -19.52 7.17 25.10
CA PRO A 878 -18.75 8.33 24.63
C PRO A 878 -17.22 8.13 24.49
N ASN A 879 -16.79 7.30 23.54
CA ASN A 879 -15.41 7.20 23.13
C ASN A 879 -15.15 8.34 22.17
N ASN A 880 -14.10 9.09 22.45
CA ASN A 880 -13.79 10.28 21.68
C ASN A 880 -12.77 9.92 20.61
N SER A 881 -13.02 10.39 19.39
CA SER A 881 -11.99 10.39 18.36
C SER A 881 -10.78 11.22 18.80
N SER A 882 -9.63 10.96 18.17
CA SER A 882 -8.51 11.89 18.27
C SER A 882 -8.90 13.26 17.71
N VAL A 883 -8.31 14.32 18.27
CA VAL A 883 -8.48 15.70 17.79
C VAL A 883 -8.25 15.75 16.27
N SER A 884 -9.16 16.39 15.55
CA SER A 884 -9.07 16.58 14.10
C SER A 884 -7.76 17.27 13.67
N ASN A 885 -7.53 17.38 12.36
CA ASN A 885 -6.63 18.42 11.87
C ASN A 885 -7.11 19.80 12.38
N ILE A 886 -6.17 20.67 12.72
CA ILE A 886 -6.46 21.95 13.36
C ILE A 886 -6.51 23.03 12.29
N VAL A 887 -7.58 23.82 12.29
CA VAL A 887 -7.74 24.97 11.40
C VAL A 887 -7.52 26.25 12.18
N ILE A 888 -6.64 27.11 11.70
CA ILE A 888 -6.39 28.43 12.32
C ILE A 888 -7.13 29.50 11.51
N LEU A 889 -8.16 30.08 12.12
CA LEU A 889 -8.87 31.24 11.58
C LEU A 889 -8.41 32.55 12.24
N ARG A 890 -8.61 33.65 11.52
CA ARG A 890 -8.23 34.99 11.95
C ARG A 890 -9.39 35.95 11.90
N PHE A 891 -9.50 36.76 12.95
CA PHE A 891 -10.43 37.86 13.05
C PHE A 891 -9.66 39.18 13.13
N PHE A 892 -9.97 40.12 12.23
CA PHE A 892 -9.38 41.46 12.26
C PHE A 892 -10.36 42.42 12.92
N ILE A 893 -10.00 42.93 14.11
CA ILE A 893 -10.82 43.87 14.89
C ILE A 893 -10.70 45.30 14.33
N GLN A 894 -9.63 45.59 13.61
CA GLN A 894 -9.44 46.72 12.70
C GLN A 894 -8.52 46.26 11.56
N PRO A 895 -8.61 46.79 10.32
CA PRO A 895 -7.66 46.46 9.27
C PRO A 895 -6.22 46.72 9.77
N PRO A 896 -5.30 45.75 9.61
CA PRO A 896 -3.98 45.85 10.23
C PRO A 896 -3.19 47.05 9.66
N ILE A 897 -2.58 47.84 10.55
CA ILE A 897 -1.58 48.84 10.16
C ILE A 897 -0.27 48.06 9.95
N PRO A 898 0.27 47.98 8.72
CA PRO A 898 1.46 47.17 8.44
C PRO A 898 2.67 47.73 9.19
N LYS A 899 3.30 46.91 10.03
CA LYS A 899 4.70 47.15 10.42
C LYS A 899 5.58 46.54 9.33
N CYS A 900 6.34 47.37 8.63
CA CYS A 900 7.41 46.90 7.76
C CYS A 900 8.43 46.11 8.61
N PRO A 901 9.08 45.08 8.05
CA PRO A 901 10.22 44.48 8.73
C PRO A 901 11.26 45.57 8.99
N ASP A 902 11.78 45.62 10.21
CA ASP A 902 12.86 46.54 10.53
C ASP A 902 14.00 46.32 9.53
N PRO A 903 14.56 47.39 8.93
CA PRO A 903 15.78 47.26 8.16
C PRO A 903 16.84 46.60 9.05
N PRO A 904 17.71 45.74 8.50
CA PRO A 904 18.77 45.14 9.30
C PRO A 904 19.53 46.25 10.00
N THR A 905 19.60 46.17 11.32
CA THR A 905 20.51 47.00 12.12
C THR A 905 21.90 46.79 11.53
N GLN A 906 22.40 47.81 10.84
CA GLN A 906 23.83 47.95 10.65
C GLN A 906 24.41 47.98 12.06
N SER A 907 25.23 46.98 12.38
CA SER A 907 26.14 47.09 13.50
C SER A 907 27.12 48.21 13.13
N GLU A 908 26.82 49.42 13.57
CA GLU A 908 27.86 50.39 13.85
C GLU A 908 28.65 49.85 15.05
N ASN A 909 29.68 49.08 14.73
CA ASN A 909 31.01 49.24 15.29
C ASN A 909 31.96 48.30 14.52
N SER A 910 32.78 48.95 13.69
CA SER A 910 34.15 48.59 13.27
C SER A 910 34.58 47.13 13.35
#